data_AF-A0A962VUZ3-F1
#
_entry.id   AF-A0A962VUZ3-F1
#
_cell.length_a   1.000
_cell.length_b   1.000
_cell.length_c   1.000
_cell.angle_alpha   90.00
_cell.angle_beta   90.00
_cell.angle_gamma   90.00
#
_symmetry.space_group_name_H-M   'P 1'
#
loop_
_entity.id
_entity.type
_entity.pdbx_description
1 polymer ?
#
loop_
_entity_poly.entity_id
_entity_poly.type
_entity_poly.pdbx_seq_one_letter_code
_entity_poly.pdbx_strand_id
1 'polypeptide(L)'
;MASELPNTISELTALLRDDDPSTAAALEEALWTGELEEWLQTRWWPPTEVQRLTGKVRDLRQRLDGQGALARFALLHLLEPGQPLPLVEGLALHAPEELDALLHVHPQQRQALLDTLQQRVEDGRLAEWLRAGEFPDTGRVLKLLDDCQRRYPDEPRLRAYAVYWFYTPTAGLPFANTEVADARELATRIAGSTTGRQSGLTLLQHGWLRTWLVATGRLANLSTLDQVLDDGGLTQEQRLESVLHLLDPDRSVSPSVHDPSAPEQSIPRDPAGARPFPVRALALAALIVVAMLAVVGVGIKDIVWKKAPPSYTSSGDTIQTRAGELKLVGLGPSEHWQDAVLFNNEIVFQAEGTALQIVRLFGMNDRDVVLIGGNCTGNGPQCGEFELYRFLVLRSRGKSKVIGDPNFSDENTSMYDDKVDGKPKIEQDGENVKVYLGFSKGNHKIAELEGENLSIYYATALAEDSKLSPSSCDSLYSVITEECGALPANSCTSAGWRNDLNWRTVDWIDRLSNRPAFNLQAFVGMCVFACNKQPPSRSSFNQSLCFAQHRVTYAQGTANGNKISTASGVRVRVAPQTSASEVTRLPIGTVVQELERSAGKERIGQSEDYWYRIAATDHIQGWVFGSLIAPFDPARREELYRKIATERIKATETSFGDQVDLANFLKHAATEVDRPEIAAEFELGYLLALKRALDFLTYDQSQQQPYKSWLEAQSREVIYNEVGGNWLIDSNRFWELHEKYRALPIGEKIAWAGASNPLPGECEGSISCALGYINATEGQYLSFYPNGSHAEEVLTTIADFLKIDDYHLTYPEERVNLRKEIEKLRAVLIKTSSAKKATLLQQLDRLTTRE
;
A
#
# COMPACT_ATOMS: atom_id res chain seq x y z
N MET A 1 -38.91 -18.65 9.85
CA MET A 1 -39.06 -17.58 8.85
C MET A 1 -38.52 -17.96 7.46
N ALA A 2 -37.85 -19.11 7.29
CA ALA A 2 -37.37 -19.60 5.98
C ALA A 2 -38.41 -19.67 4.84
N SER A 3 -39.71 -19.60 5.11
CA SER A 3 -40.78 -19.53 4.09
C SER A 3 -41.12 -18.11 3.61
N GLU A 4 -40.51 -17.06 4.17
CA GLU A 4 -40.86 -15.65 3.89
C GLU A 4 -39.74 -14.84 3.23
N LEU A 5 -38.55 -15.41 3.03
CA LEU A 5 -37.51 -14.73 2.25
C LEU A 5 -37.91 -14.68 0.77
N PRO A 6 -37.63 -13.56 0.08
CA PRO A 6 -37.99 -13.33 -1.31
C PRO A 6 -37.41 -14.40 -2.25
N ASN A 7 -37.98 -14.55 -3.45
CA ASN A 7 -37.54 -15.53 -4.43
C ASN A 7 -36.37 -15.05 -5.29
N THR A 8 -36.13 -13.74 -5.36
CA THR A 8 -35.10 -13.13 -6.21
C THR A 8 -34.28 -12.07 -5.46
N ILE A 9 -33.07 -11.74 -5.95
CA ILE A 9 -32.29 -10.59 -5.44
C ILE A 9 -33.06 -9.28 -5.63
N SER A 10 -33.80 -9.13 -6.73
CA SER A 10 -34.60 -7.93 -6.99
C SER A 10 -35.69 -7.72 -5.92
N GLU A 11 -36.33 -8.80 -5.49
CA GLU A 11 -37.28 -8.74 -4.37
C GLU A 11 -36.57 -8.50 -3.03
N LEU A 12 -35.40 -9.09 -2.78
CA LEU A 12 -34.61 -8.83 -1.58
C LEU A 12 -34.13 -7.39 -1.48
N THR A 13 -33.66 -6.82 -2.58
CA THR A 13 -33.24 -5.43 -2.67
C THR A 13 -34.43 -4.48 -2.54
N ALA A 14 -35.62 -4.85 -3.05
CA ALA A 14 -36.85 -4.11 -2.79
C ALA A 14 -37.22 -4.10 -1.30
N LEU A 15 -37.13 -5.24 -0.61
CA LEU A 15 -37.35 -5.32 0.85
C LEU A 15 -36.29 -4.55 1.65
N LEU A 16 -35.03 -4.54 1.19
CA LEU A 16 -33.95 -3.76 1.84
C LEU A 16 -34.13 -2.24 1.71
N ARG A 17 -34.92 -1.78 0.74
CA ARG A 17 -35.31 -0.36 0.59
C ARG A 17 -36.58 0.00 1.35
N ASP A 18 -37.31 -0.98 1.86
CA ASP A 18 -38.52 -0.74 2.65
C ASP A 18 -38.12 -0.25 4.05
N ASP A 19 -38.64 0.92 4.43
CA ASP A 19 -38.42 1.52 5.74
C ASP A 19 -39.39 0.95 6.81
N ASP A 20 -40.27 -0.01 6.46
CA ASP A 20 -41.14 -0.69 7.43
C ASP A 20 -40.32 -1.36 8.55
N PRO A 21 -40.54 -1.00 9.84
CA PRO A 21 -39.76 -1.53 10.96
C PRO A 21 -39.83 -3.05 11.12
N SER A 22 -40.91 -3.70 10.68
CA SER A 22 -41.07 -5.15 10.80
C SER A 22 -40.28 -5.90 9.73
N THR A 23 -40.33 -5.43 8.47
CA THR A 23 -39.48 -5.91 7.38
C THR A 23 -38.00 -5.72 7.73
N ALA A 24 -37.66 -4.54 8.23
CA ALA A 24 -36.34 -4.17 8.73
C ALA A 24 -35.79 -5.14 9.78
N ALA A 25 -36.58 -5.47 10.79
CA ALA A 25 -36.19 -6.40 11.86
C ALA A 25 -36.04 -7.84 11.36
N ALA A 26 -36.93 -8.30 10.47
CA ALA A 26 -36.87 -9.65 9.90
C ALA A 26 -35.62 -9.85 9.02
N LEU A 27 -35.24 -8.84 8.23
CA LEU A 27 -34.01 -8.89 7.42
C LEU A 27 -32.75 -8.87 8.29
N GLU A 28 -32.74 -8.07 9.36
CA GLU A 28 -31.65 -8.09 10.33
C GLU A 28 -31.53 -9.45 11.02
N GLU A 29 -32.63 -10.03 11.48
CA GLU A 29 -32.65 -11.37 12.07
C GLU A 29 -32.11 -12.41 11.09
N ALA A 30 -32.57 -12.40 9.82
CA ALA A 30 -32.10 -13.33 8.79
C ALA A 30 -30.61 -13.17 8.48
N LEU A 31 -30.06 -11.95 8.56
CA LEU A 31 -28.64 -11.70 8.46
C LEU A 31 -27.89 -12.30 9.65
N TRP A 32 -28.31 -12.02 10.88
CA TRP A 32 -27.56 -12.42 12.08
C TRP A 32 -27.58 -13.93 12.33
N THR A 33 -28.68 -14.60 12.00
CA THR A 33 -28.84 -16.05 12.15
C THR A 33 -28.09 -16.86 11.08
N GLY A 34 -27.64 -16.21 10.00
CA GLY A 34 -27.04 -16.88 8.85
C GLY A 34 -28.05 -17.42 7.83
N GLU A 35 -29.35 -17.17 8.04
CA GLU A 35 -30.41 -17.61 7.12
C GLU A 35 -30.24 -16.99 5.71
N LEU A 36 -29.66 -15.79 5.60
CA LEU A 36 -29.35 -15.19 4.29
C LEU A 36 -28.27 -15.96 3.52
N GLU A 37 -27.20 -16.41 4.18
CA GLU A 37 -26.18 -17.26 3.56
C GLU A 37 -26.77 -18.60 3.09
N GLU A 38 -27.64 -19.22 3.89
CA GLU A 38 -28.36 -20.44 3.50
C GLU A 38 -29.29 -20.17 2.31
N TRP A 39 -30.04 -19.07 2.36
CA TRP A 39 -30.92 -18.65 1.27
C TRP A 39 -30.13 -18.48 -0.04
N LEU A 40 -28.98 -17.79 -0.03
CA LEU A 40 -28.12 -17.62 -1.21
C LEU A 40 -27.67 -18.96 -1.79
N GLN A 41 -27.36 -19.95 -0.95
CA GLN A 41 -26.92 -21.28 -1.38
C GLN A 41 -28.03 -22.11 -2.03
N THR A 42 -29.30 -21.83 -1.73
CA THR A 42 -30.45 -22.57 -2.30
C THR A 42 -30.85 -22.07 -3.70
N ARG A 43 -30.29 -20.97 -4.19
CA ARG A 43 -30.70 -20.34 -5.46
C ARG A 43 -29.90 -20.86 -6.67
N TRP A 44 -30.55 -20.91 -7.83
CA TRP A 44 -29.95 -21.29 -9.11
C TRP A 44 -29.08 -20.15 -9.67
N TRP A 45 -27.86 -20.02 -9.14
CA TRP A 45 -26.82 -19.15 -9.69
C TRP A 45 -25.54 -19.94 -9.97
N PRO A 46 -24.62 -19.38 -10.78
CA PRO A 46 -23.28 -19.94 -10.91
C PRO A 46 -22.65 -20.17 -9.54
N PRO A 47 -22.13 -21.38 -9.23
CA PRO A 47 -21.59 -21.70 -7.90
C PRO A 47 -20.51 -20.73 -7.41
N THR A 48 -19.73 -20.17 -8.33
CA THR A 48 -18.69 -19.16 -8.05
C THR A 48 -19.27 -17.87 -7.49
N GLU A 49 -20.40 -17.40 -8.05
CA GLU A 49 -21.05 -16.17 -7.62
C GLU A 49 -21.76 -16.35 -6.27
N VAL A 50 -22.40 -17.51 -6.06
CA VAL A 50 -22.98 -17.90 -4.76
C VAL A 50 -21.91 -17.92 -3.67
N GLN A 51 -20.76 -18.55 -3.92
CA GLN A 51 -19.66 -18.61 -2.96
C GLN A 51 -19.10 -17.22 -2.65
N ARG A 52 -18.91 -16.38 -3.67
CA ARG A 52 -18.45 -15.00 -3.53
C ARG A 52 -19.40 -14.18 -2.65
N LEU A 53 -20.69 -14.16 -2.98
CA LEU A 53 -21.70 -13.41 -2.23
C LEU A 53 -21.87 -13.94 -0.80
N THR A 54 -21.90 -15.26 -0.62
CA THR A 54 -21.97 -15.89 0.71
C THR A 54 -20.78 -15.48 1.58
N GLY A 55 -19.57 -15.46 1.01
CA GLY A 55 -18.37 -14.98 1.70
C GLY A 55 -18.47 -13.53 2.13
N LYS A 56 -18.98 -12.66 1.24
CA LYS A 56 -19.16 -11.23 1.54
C LYS A 56 -20.26 -10.95 2.57
N VAL A 57 -21.38 -11.68 2.53
CA VAL A 57 -22.45 -11.57 3.54
C VAL A 57 -21.93 -12.02 4.91
N ARG A 58 -21.15 -13.10 4.96
CA ARG A 58 -20.51 -13.55 6.20
C ARG A 58 -19.52 -12.52 6.77
N ASP A 59 -18.70 -11.91 5.93
CA ASP A 59 -17.79 -10.82 6.35
C ASP A 59 -18.56 -9.63 6.91
N LEU A 60 -19.60 -9.18 6.20
CA LEU A 60 -20.49 -8.10 6.62
C LEU A 60 -21.08 -8.39 8.00
N ARG A 61 -21.58 -9.61 8.21
CA ARG A 61 -22.11 -10.07 9.50
C ARG A 61 -21.05 -10.02 10.62
N GLN A 62 -19.85 -10.54 10.38
CA GLN A 62 -18.81 -10.53 11.42
C GLN A 62 -18.37 -9.10 11.79
N ARG A 63 -18.34 -8.20 10.81
CA ARG A 63 -17.76 -6.87 10.94
C ARG A 63 -18.74 -5.83 11.48
N LEU A 64 -20.03 -6.00 11.21
CA LEU A 64 -21.09 -5.05 11.58
C LEU A 64 -21.98 -5.57 12.71
N ASP A 65 -21.49 -6.53 13.51
CA ASP A 65 -22.26 -7.11 14.63
C ASP A 65 -22.88 -6.03 15.52
N GLY A 66 -24.19 -6.16 15.78
CA GLY A 66 -24.98 -5.18 16.54
C GLY A 66 -25.33 -3.88 15.81
N GLN A 67 -24.96 -3.70 14.53
CA GLN A 67 -25.21 -2.48 13.75
C GLN A 67 -26.26 -2.70 12.65
N GLY A 68 -27.47 -3.14 13.03
CA GLY A 68 -28.54 -3.57 12.12
C GLY A 68 -28.81 -2.64 10.94
N ALA A 69 -29.01 -1.34 11.19
CA ALA A 69 -29.29 -0.37 10.13
C ALA A 69 -28.13 -0.19 9.13
N LEU A 70 -26.88 -0.20 9.61
CA LEU A 70 -25.70 -0.11 8.75
C LEU A 70 -25.49 -1.43 7.98
N ALA A 71 -25.74 -2.57 8.62
CA ALA A 71 -25.65 -3.88 8.01
C ALA A 71 -26.67 -4.05 6.87
N ARG A 72 -27.91 -3.58 7.03
CA ARG A 72 -28.90 -3.52 5.94
C ARG A 72 -28.43 -2.62 4.79
N PHE A 73 -27.93 -1.44 5.11
CA PHE A 73 -27.40 -0.51 4.10
C PHE A 73 -26.24 -1.14 3.31
N ALA A 74 -25.30 -1.79 4.01
CA ALA A 74 -24.17 -2.48 3.40
C ALA A 74 -24.63 -3.66 2.53
N LEU A 75 -25.64 -4.41 2.97
CA LEU A 75 -26.20 -5.53 2.23
C LEU A 75 -26.88 -5.07 0.94
N LEU A 76 -27.61 -3.96 0.98
CA LEU A 76 -28.22 -3.36 -0.22
C LEU A 76 -27.15 -3.04 -1.28
N HIS A 77 -26.06 -2.37 -0.89
CA HIS A 77 -25.00 -1.99 -1.83
C HIS A 77 -24.15 -3.20 -2.26
N LEU A 78 -24.02 -4.21 -1.40
CA LEU A 78 -23.37 -5.46 -1.78
C LEU A 78 -24.13 -6.19 -2.90
N LEU A 79 -25.47 -6.17 -2.84
CA LEU A 79 -26.34 -6.79 -3.84
C LEU A 79 -26.54 -5.90 -5.08
N GLU A 80 -26.44 -4.58 -4.93
CA GLU A 80 -26.50 -3.61 -6.02
C GLU A 80 -25.37 -2.56 -5.92
N PRO A 81 -24.14 -2.89 -6.34
CA PRO A 81 -22.98 -2.01 -6.21
C PRO A 81 -23.11 -0.64 -6.90
N GLY A 82 -23.99 -0.52 -7.91
CA GLY A 82 -24.22 0.73 -8.64
C GLY A 82 -25.16 1.73 -7.95
N GLN A 83 -25.70 1.41 -6.76
CA GLN A 83 -26.55 2.34 -6.02
C GLN A 83 -25.73 3.56 -5.54
N PRO A 84 -26.20 4.79 -5.83
CA PRO A 84 -25.48 5.99 -5.42
C PRO A 84 -25.62 6.22 -3.92
N LEU A 85 -24.60 6.82 -3.30
CA LEU A 85 -24.63 7.24 -1.91
C LEU A 85 -25.46 8.52 -1.76
N PRO A 86 -26.63 8.49 -1.10
CA PRO A 86 -27.46 9.68 -0.94
C PRO A 86 -26.80 10.67 0.02
N LEU A 87 -26.65 11.92 -0.44
CA LEU A 87 -26.19 13.04 0.37
C LEU A 87 -27.39 13.88 0.81
N VAL A 88 -27.82 14.83 -0.01
CA VAL A 88 -28.99 15.69 0.27
C VAL A 88 -30.13 15.39 -0.71
N GLU A 89 -31.33 15.94 -0.49
CA GLU A 89 -32.50 15.65 -1.33
C GLU A 89 -32.21 15.94 -2.82
N GLY A 90 -32.32 14.91 -3.65
CA GLY A 90 -32.05 14.99 -5.09
C GLY A 90 -30.57 14.96 -5.50
N LEU A 91 -29.63 14.88 -4.56
CA LEU A 91 -28.18 14.80 -4.84
C LEU A 91 -27.56 13.56 -4.18
N ALA A 92 -26.86 12.76 -4.98
CA ALA A 92 -26.18 11.55 -4.54
C ALA A 92 -24.85 11.39 -5.29
N LEU A 93 -23.93 10.59 -4.73
CA LEU A 93 -22.65 10.25 -5.37
C LEU A 93 -22.76 8.87 -6.02
N HIS A 94 -22.53 8.77 -7.32
CA HIS A 94 -22.40 7.47 -8.01
C HIS A 94 -20.97 6.93 -7.90
N ALA A 95 -19.99 7.81 -7.81
CA ALA A 95 -18.59 7.47 -7.56
C ALA A 95 -17.95 8.54 -6.66
N PRO A 96 -16.96 8.18 -5.83
CA PRO A 96 -16.34 9.13 -4.91
C PRO A 96 -15.61 10.27 -5.63
N GLU A 97 -15.15 10.05 -6.87
CA GLU A 97 -14.51 11.03 -7.74
C GLU A 97 -15.47 12.17 -8.17
N GLU A 98 -16.79 11.96 -8.10
CA GLU A 98 -17.78 12.97 -8.45
C GLU A 98 -17.92 14.08 -7.41
N LEU A 99 -17.31 13.92 -6.23
CA LEU A 99 -17.50 14.81 -5.09
C LEU A 99 -17.10 16.26 -5.41
N ASP A 100 -16.00 16.50 -6.12
CA ASP A 100 -15.59 17.86 -6.49
C ASP A 100 -16.58 18.50 -7.48
N ALA A 101 -16.98 17.77 -8.51
CA ALA A 101 -17.95 18.23 -9.49
C ALA A 101 -19.27 18.59 -8.81
N LEU A 102 -19.74 17.75 -7.89
CA LEU A 102 -20.97 17.98 -7.13
C LEU A 102 -20.89 19.24 -6.26
N LEU A 103 -19.77 19.42 -5.53
CA LEU A 103 -19.53 20.60 -4.69
C LEU A 103 -19.38 21.89 -5.53
N HIS A 104 -18.85 21.80 -6.75
CA HIS A 104 -18.67 22.92 -7.66
C HIS A 104 -19.99 23.33 -8.36
N VAL A 105 -20.80 22.36 -8.78
CA VAL A 105 -22.09 22.60 -9.44
C VAL A 105 -23.13 23.16 -8.46
N HIS A 106 -23.04 22.80 -7.18
CA HIS A 106 -23.99 23.22 -6.15
C HIS A 106 -23.33 24.05 -5.02
N PRO A 107 -22.74 25.23 -5.32
CA PRO A 107 -21.97 26.00 -4.33
C PRO A 107 -22.83 26.47 -3.15
N GLN A 108 -24.13 26.72 -3.36
CA GLN A 108 -25.06 27.08 -2.29
C GLN A 108 -25.35 25.93 -1.32
N GLN A 109 -25.17 24.68 -1.76
CA GLN A 109 -25.38 23.47 -0.95
C GLN A 109 -24.06 22.86 -0.47
N ARG A 110 -22.90 23.47 -0.78
CA ARG A 110 -21.56 22.95 -0.44
C ARG A 110 -21.46 22.53 1.02
N GLN A 111 -21.94 23.39 1.94
CA GLN A 111 -21.87 23.09 3.37
C GLN A 111 -22.76 21.91 3.76
N ALA A 112 -24.01 21.88 3.26
CA ALA A 112 -24.94 20.78 3.52
C ALA A 112 -24.42 19.44 2.97
N LEU A 113 -23.83 19.44 1.77
CA LEU A 113 -23.20 18.26 1.17
C LEU A 113 -22.04 17.74 2.02
N LEU A 114 -21.16 18.62 2.50
CA LEU A 114 -20.04 18.24 3.38
C LEU A 114 -20.52 17.76 4.76
N ASP A 115 -21.56 18.38 5.32
CA ASP A 115 -22.13 17.96 6.60
C ASP A 115 -22.80 16.58 6.48
N THR A 116 -23.49 16.30 5.36
CA THR A 116 -24.02 14.95 5.13
C THR A 116 -22.92 13.95 4.83
N LEU A 117 -21.88 14.31 4.07
CA LEU A 117 -20.73 13.44 3.86
C LEU A 117 -20.06 13.07 5.20
N GLN A 118 -19.91 14.04 6.11
CA GLN A 118 -19.45 13.79 7.48
C GLN A 118 -20.34 12.78 8.19
N GLN A 119 -21.66 12.98 8.15
CA GLN A 119 -22.60 12.05 8.76
C GLN A 119 -22.45 10.63 8.19
N ARG A 120 -22.25 10.49 6.87
CA ARG A 120 -22.00 9.19 6.21
C ARG A 120 -20.68 8.55 6.60
N VAL A 121 -19.67 9.34 6.94
CA VAL A 121 -18.42 8.83 7.52
C VAL A 121 -18.65 8.32 8.94
N GLU A 122 -19.35 9.11 9.76
CA GLU A 122 -19.60 8.80 11.17
C GLU A 122 -20.51 7.59 11.37
N ASP A 123 -21.55 7.46 10.55
CA ASP A 123 -22.48 6.33 10.62
C ASP A 123 -21.98 5.07 9.88
N GLY A 124 -20.76 5.12 9.34
CA GLY A 124 -20.10 4.03 8.63
C GLY A 124 -20.61 3.78 7.21
N ARG A 125 -21.67 4.45 6.75
CA ARG A 125 -22.28 4.19 5.42
C ARG A 125 -21.33 4.48 4.27
N LEU A 126 -20.52 5.54 4.35
CA LEU A 126 -19.51 5.82 3.33
C LEU A 126 -18.52 4.65 3.22
N ALA A 127 -18.05 4.12 4.36
CA ALA A 127 -17.07 3.04 4.37
C ALA A 127 -17.63 1.75 3.76
N GLU A 128 -18.91 1.43 4.02
CA GLU A 128 -19.57 0.26 3.42
C GLU A 128 -19.89 0.47 1.95
N TRP A 129 -20.32 1.67 1.57
CA TRP A 129 -20.53 2.04 0.16
C TRP A 129 -19.23 1.90 -0.65
N LEU A 130 -18.11 2.39 -0.11
CA LEU A 130 -16.80 2.27 -0.76
C LEU A 130 -16.38 0.80 -0.96
N ARG A 131 -16.57 -0.05 0.06
CA ARG A 131 -16.27 -1.49 -0.04
C ARG A 131 -17.16 -2.21 -1.04
N ALA A 132 -18.44 -1.87 -1.07
CA ALA A 132 -19.42 -2.52 -1.93
C ALA A 132 -19.23 -2.17 -3.41
N GLY A 133 -18.93 -0.90 -3.71
CA GLY A 133 -18.66 -0.44 -5.07
C GLY A 133 -17.31 -0.88 -5.65
N GLU A 134 -16.45 -1.50 -4.84
CA GLU A 134 -15.09 -1.90 -5.22
C GLU A 134 -14.29 -0.76 -5.87
N PHE A 135 -14.51 0.47 -5.38
CA PHE A 135 -13.87 1.65 -5.98
C PHE A 135 -12.35 1.58 -5.82
N PRO A 136 -11.61 2.21 -6.75
CA PRO A 136 -10.17 2.32 -6.66
C PRO A 136 -9.70 2.91 -5.33
N ASP A 137 -8.57 2.41 -4.83
CA ASP A 137 -7.93 2.89 -3.60
C ASP A 137 -8.79 2.82 -2.32
N THR A 138 -9.91 2.07 -2.31
CA THR A 138 -10.79 1.91 -1.14
C THR A 138 -10.01 1.59 0.14
N GLY A 139 -9.04 0.67 0.09
CA GLY A 139 -8.23 0.33 1.27
C GLY A 139 -7.40 1.50 1.81
N ARG A 140 -6.93 2.41 0.95
CA ARG A 140 -6.13 3.58 1.35
C ARG A 140 -7.00 4.65 1.99
N VAL A 141 -8.16 4.95 1.42
CA VAL A 141 -9.08 5.94 2.01
C VAL A 141 -9.68 5.44 3.32
N LEU A 142 -10.00 4.16 3.44
CA LEU A 142 -10.47 3.58 4.71
C LEU A 142 -9.39 3.65 5.80
N LYS A 143 -8.13 3.38 5.44
CA LYS A 143 -7.00 3.55 6.37
C LYS A 143 -6.81 5.01 6.77
N LEU A 144 -6.94 5.95 5.83
CA LEU A 144 -6.88 7.39 6.11
C LEU A 144 -7.99 7.81 7.08
N LEU A 145 -9.20 7.32 6.90
CA LEU A 145 -10.34 7.58 7.78
C LEU A 145 -10.11 7.03 9.19
N ASP A 146 -9.61 5.80 9.31
CA ASP A 146 -9.25 5.18 10.60
C ASP A 146 -8.14 5.96 11.31
N ASP A 147 -7.09 6.35 10.58
CA ASP A 147 -6.02 7.18 11.10
C ASP A 147 -6.53 8.55 11.59
N CYS A 148 -7.45 9.17 10.84
CA CYS A 148 -8.08 10.43 11.26
C CYS A 148 -8.92 10.24 12.52
N GLN A 149 -9.76 9.19 12.58
CA GLN A 149 -10.61 8.90 13.75
C GLN A 149 -9.78 8.66 15.00
N ARG A 150 -8.68 7.91 14.88
CA ARG A 150 -7.80 7.56 15.99
C ARG A 150 -6.99 8.74 16.50
N ARG A 151 -6.43 9.55 15.60
CA ARG A 151 -5.57 10.69 15.98
C ARG A 151 -6.38 11.94 16.36
N TYR A 152 -7.53 12.15 15.72
CA TYR A 152 -8.34 13.36 15.85
C TYR A 152 -9.82 13.03 16.08
N PRO A 153 -10.17 12.31 17.17
CA PRO A 153 -11.53 11.86 17.43
C PRO A 153 -12.54 13.01 17.57
N ASP A 154 -12.08 14.17 18.04
CA ASP A 154 -12.89 15.37 18.26
C ASP A 154 -13.07 16.22 16.99
N GLU A 155 -12.51 15.79 15.84
CA GLU A 155 -12.55 16.52 14.56
C GLU A 155 -13.33 15.74 13.50
N PRO A 156 -14.66 15.64 13.62
CA PRO A 156 -15.45 14.87 12.68
C PRO A 156 -15.45 15.45 11.26
N ARG A 157 -15.49 16.79 11.14
CA ARG A 157 -15.40 17.49 9.85
C ARG A 157 -14.13 17.14 9.09
N LEU A 158 -13.02 16.95 9.80
CA LEU A 158 -11.74 16.59 9.20
C LEU A 158 -11.83 15.29 8.40
N ARG A 159 -12.64 14.33 8.85
CA ARG A 159 -12.80 13.04 8.16
C ARG A 159 -13.56 13.17 6.83
N ALA A 160 -14.58 14.04 6.77
CA ALA A 160 -15.24 14.35 5.51
C ALA A 160 -14.30 15.04 4.53
N TYR A 161 -13.49 15.99 5.02
CA TYR A 161 -12.46 16.65 4.21
C TYR A 161 -11.33 15.69 3.80
N ALA A 162 -10.98 14.71 4.63
CA ALA A 162 -9.99 13.68 4.27
C ALA A 162 -10.43 12.91 3.02
N VAL A 163 -11.71 12.54 2.94
CA VAL A 163 -12.30 11.91 1.75
C VAL A 163 -12.31 12.87 0.57
N TYR A 164 -12.77 14.11 0.78
CA TYR A 164 -12.80 15.12 -0.27
C TYR A 164 -11.42 15.36 -0.89
N TRP A 165 -10.39 15.57 -0.07
CA TRP A 165 -9.03 15.78 -0.53
C TRP A 165 -8.39 14.54 -1.15
N PHE A 166 -8.75 13.35 -0.67
CA PHE A 166 -8.24 12.10 -1.25
C PHE A 166 -8.67 11.93 -2.71
N TYR A 167 -9.95 12.17 -2.98
CA TYR A 167 -10.50 12.09 -4.34
C TYR A 167 -10.35 13.39 -5.14
N THR A 168 -9.98 14.49 -4.48
CA THR A 168 -9.73 15.81 -5.09
C THR A 168 -8.40 16.39 -4.61
N PRO A 169 -7.24 15.87 -5.07
CA PRO A 169 -5.93 16.32 -4.58
C PRO A 169 -5.64 17.81 -4.81
N THR A 170 -6.33 18.42 -5.78
CA THR A 170 -6.27 19.84 -6.13
C THR A 170 -7.08 20.74 -5.19
N ALA A 171 -7.99 20.18 -4.39
CA ALA A 171 -8.83 20.95 -3.48
C ALA A 171 -7.99 21.65 -2.40
N GLY A 172 -8.39 22.90 -2.11
CA GLY A 172 -7.68 23.73 -1.14
C GLY A 172 -7.99 23.37 0.31
N LEU A 173 -7.05 23.73 1.19
CA LEU A 173 -7.26 23.73 2.63
C LEU A 173 -8.07 24.97 3.02
N PRO A 174 -9.19 24.85 3.76
CA PRO A 174 -9.88 26.00 4.32
C PRO A 174 -8.98 26.80 5.28
N PHE A 175 -8.66 28.05 4.92
CA PHE A 175 -7.81 28.97 5.67
C PHE A 175 -8.35 30.40 5.59
N ALA A 176 -8.69 30.99 6.74
CA ALA A 176 -9.16 32.37 6.87
C ALA A 176 -10.32 32.74 5.90
N ASN A 177 -11.35 31.89 5.82
CA ASN A 177 -12.51 32.03 4.93
C ASN A 177 -12.22 31.90 3.42
N THR A 178 -11.03 31.43 3.06
CA THR A 178 -10.66 31.11 1.68
C THR A 178 -10.12 29.69 1.60
N GLU A 179 -10.14 29.06 0.43
CA GLU A 179 -9.44 27.79 0.22
C GLU A 179 -8.08 28.06 -0.41
N VAL A 180 -7.03 27.43 0.13
CA VAL A 180 -5.66 27.58 -0.35
C VAL A 180 -5.17 26.24 -0.88
N ALA A 181 -5.07 26.13 -2.20
CA ALA A 181 -4.65 24.89 -2.87
C ALA A 181 -3.13 24.73 -2.96
N ASP A 182 -2.37 25.82 -2.99
CA ASP A 182 -0.92 25.77 -3.08
C ASP A 182 -0.26 25.73 -1.69
N ALA A 183 0.66 24.79 -1.49
CA ALA A 183 1.33 24.58 -0.20
C ALA A 183 2.26 25.74 0.18
N ARG A 184 2.96 26.35 -0.79
CA ARG A 184 3.85 27.49 -0.56
C ARG A 184 3.05 28.76 -0.25
N GLU A 185 1.93 28.95 -0.96
CA GLU A 185 0.99 30.03 -0.69
C GLU A 185 0.41 29.91 0.73
N LEU A 186 0.00 28.71 1.14
CA LEU A 186 -0.48 28.45 2.49
C LEU A 186 0.59 28.78 3.53
N ALA A 187 1.83 28.33 3.30
CA ALA A 187 2.95 28.62 4.20
C ALA A 187 3.21 30.14 4.33
N THR A 188 3.15 30.85 3.21
CA THR A 188 3.28 32.31 3.15
C THR A 188 2.17 33.02 3.92
N ARG A 189 0.91 32.57 3.77
CA ARG A 189 -0.25 33.14 4.47
C ARG A 189 -0.20 32.90 5.98
N ILE A 190 0.22 31.72 6.42
CA ILE A 190 0.43 31.41 7.84
C ILE A 190 1.56 32.28 8.42
N ALA A 191 2.67 32.43 7.70
CA ALA A 191 3.82 33.20 8.17
C ALA A 191 3.60 34.73 8.12
N GLY A 192 2.76 35.22 7.21
CA GLY A 192 2.65 36.64 6.88
C GLY A 192 1.94 37.53 7.91
N SER A 193 1.28 36.95 8.92
CA SER A 193 0.59 37.73 9.97
C SER A 193 0.43 36.95 11.28
N THR A 194 0.26 37.66 12.40
CA THR A 194 -0.03 37.04 13.71
C THR A 194 -1.32 36.23 13.68
N THR A 195 -2.37 36.74 13.03
CA THR A 195 -3.64 36.01 12.85
C THR A 195 -3.46 34.76 12.00
N GLY A 196 -2.74 34.86 10.88
CA GLY A 196 -2.43 33.71 10.04
C GLY A 196 -1.63 32.63 10.80
N ARG A 197 -0.68 33.05 11.63
CA ARG A 197 0.09 32.15 12.49
C ARG A 197 -0.79 31.43 13.51
N GLN A 198 -1.69 32.15 14.17
CA GLN A 198 -2.63 31.57 15.12
C GLN A 198 -3.58 30.56 14.44
N SER A 199 -4.09 30.90 13.25
CA SER A 199 -4.90 29.97 12.44
C SER A 199 -4.09 28.73 12.01
N GLY A 200 -2.83 28.90 11.64
CA GLY A 200 -1.92 27.78 11.33
C GLY A 200 -1.70 26.85 12.52
N LEU A 201 -1.52 27.40 13.74
CA LEU A 201 -1.42 26.61 14.97
C LEU A 201 -2.70 25.82 15.24
N THR A 202 -3.88 26.44 15.05
CA THR A 202 -5.15 25.73 15.17
C THR A 202 -5.26 24.59 14.16
N LEU A 203 -4.95 24.83 12.88
CA LEU A 203 -4.99 23.77 11.87
C LEU A 203 -3.99 22.64 12.13
N LEU A 204 -2.83 22.95 12.72
CA LEU A 204 -1.85 21.96 13.14
C LEU A 204 -2.39 21.11 14.30
N GLN A 205 -2.86 21.76 15.36
CA GLN A 205 -3.35 21.13 16.58
C GLN A 205 -4.53 20.19 16.31
N HIS A 206 -5.43 20.60 15.42
CA HIS A 206 -6.62 19.85 15.06
C HIS A 206 -6.39 18.90 13.87
N GLY A 207 -5.13 18.68 13.45
CA GLY A 207 -4.80 17.68 12.43
C GLY A 207 -5.10 18.05 10.98
N TRP A 208 -5.70 19.20 10.71
CA TRP A 208 -6.09 19.67 9.38
C TRP A 208 -4.91 19.74 8.41
N LEU A 209 -3.77 20.28 8.84
CA LEU A 209 -2.57 20.34 8.00
C LEU A 209 -2.06 18.94 7.63
N ARG A 210 -1.95 18.04 8.63
CA ARG A 210 -1.45 16.68 8.40
C ARG A 210 -2.34 15.93 7.44
N THR A 211 -3.64 15.88 7.73
CA THR A 211 -4.61 15.13 6.93
C THR A 211 -4.70 15.66 5.51
N TRP A 212 -4.67 16.98 5.30
CA TRP A 212 -4.64 17.56 3.96
C TRP A 212 -3.41 17.11 3.18
N LEU A 213 -2.21 17.16 3.78
CA LEU A 213 -0.96 16.78 3.10
C LEU A 213 -0.91 15.28 2.78
N VAL A 214 -1.40 14.43 3.68
CA VAL A 214 -1.49 12.98 3.48
C VAL A 214 -2.51 12.64 2.40
N ALA A 215 -3.72 13.19 2.49
CA ALA A 215 -4.82 12.90 1.57
C ALA A 215 -4.52 13.35 0.14
N THR A 216 -3.93 14.53 -0.02
CA THR A 216 -3.58 15.10 -1.33
C THR A 216 -2.25 14.58 -1.89
N GLY A 217 -1.46 13.82 -1.12
CA GLY A 217 -0.15 13.32 -1.54
C GLY A 217 0.90 14.41 -1.81
N ARG A 218 0.73 15.61 -1.24
CA ARG A 218 1.59 16.78 -1.49
C ARG A 218 2.97 16.71 -0.84
N LEU A 219 3.18 15.75 0.06
CA LEU A 219 4.48 15.49 0.67
C LEU A 219 5.01 14.14 0.23
N ALA A 220 6.20 14.15 -0.36
CA ALA A 220 6.91 12.94 -0.78
C ALA A 220 7.32 12.05 0.42
N ASN A 221 7.58 12.65 1.58
CA ASN A 221 8.03 11.93 2.77
C ASN A 221 7.11 12.16 3.98
N LEU A 222 6.12 11.28 4.14
CA LEU A 222 5.20 11.32 5.27
C LEU A 222 5.88 11.03 6.61
N SER A 223 6.96 10.24 6.62
CA SER A 223 7.67 9.89 7.85
C SER A 223 8.33 11.11 8.49
N THR A 224 8.85 12.04 7.69
CA THR A 224 9.41 13.31 8.19
C THR A 224 8.32 14.20 8.81
N LEU A 225 7.14 14.26 8.20
CA LEU A 225 6.01 15.00 8.78
C LEU A 225 5.61 14.38 10.13
N ASP A 226 5.40 13.07 10.17
CA ASP A 226 5.00 12.38 11.41
C ASP A 226 6.06 12.54 12.51
N GLN A 227 7.36 12.45 12.19
CA GLN A 227 8.44 12.73 13.14
C GLN A 227 8.34 14.14 13.75
N VAL A 228 8.09 15.17 12.92
CA VAL A 228 7.96 16.55 13.40
C VAL A 228 6.73 16.72 14.28
N LEU A 229 5.62 16.08 13.93
CA LEU A 229 4.36 16.20 14.67
C LEU A 229 4.39 15.44 15.99
N ASP A 230 5.03 14.27 16.01
CA ASP A 230 5.09 13.37 17.16
C ASP A 230 6.30 13.67 18.09
N ASP A 231 7.18 14.62 17.72
CA ASP A 231 8.31 15.04 18.56
C ASP A 231 7.81 15.82 19.81
N GLY A 232 7.82 15.13 20.95
CA GLY A 232 7.46 15.68 22.26
C GLY A 232 8.37 16.80 22.77
N GLY A 233 9.56 16.98 22.19
CA GLY A 233 10.51 18.03 22.53
C GLY A 233 10.22 19.39 21.87
N LEU A 234 9.39 19.41 20.83
CA LEU A 234 9.02 20.64 20.12
C LEU A 234 7.78 21.29 20.72
N THR A 235 7.85 22.61 20.93
CA THR A 235 6.67 23.45 21.17
C THR A 235 5.77 23.48 19.94
N GLN A 236 4.48 23.83 20.09
CA GLN A 236 3.54 23.92 18.97
C GLN A 236 4.02 24.91 17.90
N GLU A 237 4.64 26.00 18.31
CA GLU A 237 5.21 27.01 17.42
C GLU A 237 6.41 26.47 16.64
N GLN A 238 7.27 25.67 17.28
CA GLN A 238 8.39 25.01 16.61
C GLN A 238 7.91 23.94 15.63
N ARG A 239 6.91 23.14 16.02
CA ARG A 239 6.28 22.17 15.11
C ARG A 239 5.69 22.86 13.89
N LEU A 240 4.97 23.97 14.10
CA LEU A 240 4.43 24.76 13.00
C LEU A 240 5.54 25.28 12.09
N GLU A 241 6.62 25.85 12.63
CA GLU A 241 7.75 26.30 11.79
C GLU A 241 8.39 25.18 10.98
N SER A 242 8.59 24.01 11.58
CA SER A 242 9.10 22.83 10.87
C SER A 242 8.16 22.39 9.75
N VAL A 243 6.85 22.38 10.00
CA VAL A 243 5.84 22.08 8.96
C VAL A 243 5.87 23.14 7.86
N LEU A 244 5.94 24.43 8.20
CA LEU A 244 6.03 25.50 7.20
C LEU A 244 7.27 25.38 6.32
N HIS A 245 8.39 24.92 6.87
CA HIS A 245 9.60 24.65 6.09
C HIS A 245 9.44 23.43 5.18
N LEU A 246 8.68 22.40 5.58
CA LEU A 246 8.34 21.29 4.69
C LEU A 246 7.43 21.73 3.53
N LEU A 247 6.52 22.69 3.77
CA LEU A 247 5.64 23.24 2.74
C LEU A 247 6.35 24.19 1.78
N ASP A 248 7.33 24.95 2.28
CA ASP A 248 8.14 25.88 1.51
C ASP A 248 9.62 25.82 1.96
N PRO A 249 10.43 24.90 1.37
CA PRO A 249 11.83 24.75 1.72
C PRO A 249 12.68 25.98 1.41
N ASP A 250 12.24 26.83 0.47
CA ASP A 250 12.94 28.05 0.06
C ASP A 250 12.77 29.19 1.08
N ARG A 251 11.85 29.04 2.05
CA ARG A 251 11.61 30.01 3.11
C ARG A 251 12.79 30.09 4.06
N SER A 252 13.39 31.28 4.17
CA SER A 252 14.41 31.56 5.18
C SER A 252 13.82 31.39 6.59
N VAL A 253 14.35 30.44 7.37
CA VAL A 253 13.96 30.23 8.76
C VAL A 253 14.25 31.52 9.54
N SER A 254 13.24 32.12 10.16
CA SER A 254 13.44 33.30 10.99
C SER A 254 14.34 32.91 12.18
N PRO A 255 15.51 33.53 12.37
CA PRO A 255 16.45 33.15 13.44
C PRO A 255 15.94 33.43 14.86
N SER A 256 14.70 33.88 15.04
CA SER A 256 14.16 34.41 16.30
C SER A 256 13.63 33.36 17.30
N VAL A 257 13.63 32.06 16.97
CA VAL A 257 13.06 31.01 17.87
C VAL A 257 14.14 30.26 18.68
N HIS A 258 15.42 30.55 18.46
CA HIS A 258 16.54 29.95 19.20
C HIS A 258 17.44 31.00 19.85
N ASP A 259 16.87 31.94 20.61
CA ASP A 259 17.65 32.72 21.57
C ASP A 259 17.36 32.25 23.01
N PRO A 260 18.15 31.31 23.56
CA PRO A 260 18.08 30.93 24.98
C PRO A 260 18.60 32.02 25.93
N SER A 261 18.93 33.23 25.44
CA SER A 261 19.54 34.33 26.20
C SER A 261 18.60 35.51 26.48
N ALA A 262 17.28 35.39 26.32
CA ALA A 262 16.36 36.47 26.70
C ALA A 262 16.38 36.68 28.23
N PRO A 263 16.78 37.87 28.73
CA PRO A 263 16.88 38.13 30.17
C PRO A 263 15.49 38.27 30.79
N GLU A 264 15.30 37.66 31.96
CA GLU A 264 14.16 37.85 32.85
C GLU A 264 13.74 39.33 32.91
N GLN A 265 12.58 39.66 32.33
CA GLN A 265 11.99 40.98 32.45
C GLN A 265 11.49 41.16 33.88
N SER A 266 12.21 42.01 34.61
CA SER A 266 11.87 42.52 35.93
C SER A 266 10.47 43.17 35.94
N ILE A 267 9.57 42.61 36.74
CA ILE A 267 8.28 43.20 37.10
C ILE A 267 8.53 44.51 37.90
N PRO A 268 7.88 45.64 37.54
CA PRO A 268 8.04 46.89 38.28
C PRO A 268 7.33 46.80 39.64
N ARG A 269 8.07 47.15 40.70
CA ARG A 269 7.53 47.39 42.04
C ARG A 269 6.86 48.76 42.05
N ASP A 270 5.56 48.78 42.33
CA ASP A 270 4.88 49.95 42.89
C ASP A 270 4.67 49.75 44.41
N PRO A 271 4.73 50.83 45.23
CA PRO A 271 4.74 50.74 46.68
C PRO A 271 3.33 50.92 47.28
N ALA A 272 3.22 50.47 48.53
CA ALA A 272 2.18 50.77 49.51
C ALA A 272 0.96 49.82 49.59
N GLY A 273 0.96 49.04 50.68
CA GLY A 273 -0.22 48.95 51.54
C GLY A 273 -0.89 47.59 51.70
N ALA A 274 -0.30 46.68 52.49
CA ALA A 274 -1.07 45.73 53.32
C ALA A 274 -0.19 45.06 54.38
N ARG A 275 -0.78 44.88 55.57
CA ARG A 275 -0.16 44.42 56.84
C ARG A 275 0.27 42.93 56.80
N PRO A 276 1.22 42.50 57.66
CA PRO A 276 1.78 41.16 57.62
C PRO A 276 0.85 40.10 58.25
N PHE A 277 0.64 39.00 57.53
CA PHE A 277 0.15 37.74 58.09
C PHE A 277 1.29 36.97 58.79
N PRO A 278 1.05 36.32 59.94
CA PRO A 278 2.11 35.64 60.67
C PRO A 278 2.43 34.28 60.04
N VAL A 279 3.68 34.12 59.57
CA VAL A 279 4.29 32.91 58.98
C VAL A 279 4.46 31.75 59.98
N ARG A 280 3.73 31.75 61.11
CA ARG A 280 3.81 30.68 62.12
C ARG A 280 2.75 29.58 61.97
N ALA A 281 1.76 29.73 61.08
CA ALA A 281 0.72 28.71 60.89
C ALA A 281 1.10 27.60 59.88
N LEU A 282 1.91 27.89 58.86
CA LEU A 282 2.29 26.92 57.82
C LEU A 282 3.39 25.95 58.26
N ALA A 283 4.31 26.39 59.14
CA ALA A 283 5.33 25.51 59.71
C ALA A 283 4.74 24.50 60.70
N LEU A 284 3.66 24.85 61.40
CA LEU A 284 2.98 23.94 62.34
C LEU A 284 2.10 22.92 61.62
N ALA A 285 1.47 23.30 60.49
CA ALA A 285 0.71 22.35 59.67
C ALA A 285 1.62 21.30 59.00
N ALA A 286 2.81 21.69 58.53
CA ALA A 286 3.79 20.75 57.97
C ALA A 286 4.36 19.80 59.06
N LEU A 287 4.59 20.29 60.27
CA LEU A 287 5.05 19.46 61.40
C LEU A 287 3.96 18.53 61.94
N ILE A 288 2.69 18.92 61.89
CA ILE A 288 1.56 18.07 62.30
C ILE A 288 1.31 16.96 61.27
N VAL A 289 1.49 17.20 59.97
CA VAL A 289 1.39 16.16 58.93
C VAL A 289 2.53 15.15 59.05
N VAL A 290 3.76 15.61 59.33
CA VAL A 290 4.92 14.71 59.55
C VAL A 290 4.78 13.93 60.88
N ALA A 291 4.22 14.54 61.93
CA ALA A 291 3.98 13.86 63.20
C ALA A 291 2.77 12.89 63.15
N MET A 292 1.72 13.18 62.37
CA MET A 292 0.59 12.25 62.18
C MET A 292 1.00 11.02 61.36
N LEU A 293 1.91 11.17 60.39
CA LEU A 293 2.48 10.03 59.65
C LEU A 293 3.39 9.15 60.52
N ALA A 294 3.92 9.67 61.63
CA ALA A 294 4.75 8.90 62.56
C ALA A 294 3.96 8.13 63.65
N VAL A 295 2.68 8.46 63.89
CA VAL A 295 1.84 7.83 64.93
C VAL A 295 0.99 6.66 64.39
N VAL A 296 0.80 6.57 63.07
CA VAL A 296 0.22 5.37 62.44
C VAL A 296 1.34 4.38 62.18
N GLY A 297 1.70 3.64 63.23
CA GLY A 297 2.63 2.52 63.16
C GLY A 297 2.13 1.41 62.25
N VAL A 298 2.47 1.48 60.97
CA VAL A 298 2.59 0.32 60.10
C VAL A 298 4.04 0.27 59.67
N GLY A 299 4.79 -0.62 60.32
CA GLY A 299 6.20 -0.84 60.02
C GLY A 299 6.36 -1.29 58.58
N ILE A 300 6.77 -0.37 57.71
CA ILE A 300 7.45 -0.72 56.46
C ILE A 300 8.86 -1.14 56.89
N LYS A 301 8.98 -2.39 57.32
CA LYS A 301 10.27 -3.07 57.25
C LYS A 301 10.69 -3.05 55.79
N ASP A 302 11.93 -2.68 55.54
CA ASP A 302 12.65 -2.91 54.30
C ASP A 302 12.44 -4.35 53.83
N ILE A 303 11.41 -4.57 53.01
CA ILE A 303 11.37 -5.73 52.14
C ILE A 303 12.25 -5.34 50.98
N VAL A 304 13.55 -5.62 51.15
CA VAL A 304 14.47 -5.82 50.04
C VAL A 304 13.88 -6.98 49.23
N TRP A 305 12.98 -6.67 48.30
CA TRP A 305 12.45 -7.64 47.37
C TRP A 305 13.60 -8.08 46.49
N LYS A 306 14.05 -9.31 46.70
CA LYS A 306 14.96 -9.99 45.78
C LYS A 306 14.38 -9.83 44.38
N LYS A 307 15.19 -9.31 43.45
CA LYS A 307 14.95 -9.34 42.01
C LYS A 307 14.29 -10.69 41.70
N ALA A 308 13.04 -10.68 41.20
CA ALA A 308 12.32 -11.92 40.92
C ALA A 308 13.25 -12.84 40.11
N PRO A 309 13.41 -14.11 40.50
CA PRO A 309 14.35 -15.00 39.85
C PRO A 309 14.06 -15.03 38.35
N PRO A 310 15.10 -15.02 37.49
CA PRO A 310 14.88 -15.20 36.07
C PRO A 310 14.34 -16.62 35.85
N SER A 311 13.07 -16.69 35.48
CA SER A 311 12.43 -17.69 34.63
C SER A 311 11.64 -18.87 35.23
N TYR A 312 10.57 -19.17 34.47
CA TYR A 312 9.74 -20.36 34.37
C TYR A 312 9.21 -20.98 35.65
N THR A 313 7.91 -20.78 35.86
CA THR A 313 7.11 -21.63 36.71
C THR A 313 6.77 -22.93 35.99
N SER A 314 7.21 -24.03 36.58
CA SER A 314 6.79 -25.39 36.22
C SER A 314 5.35 -25.64 36.69
N SER A 315 4.76 -26.76 36.26
CA SER A 315 3.38 -27.12 36.59
C SER A 315 3.12 -27.05 38.10
N GLY A 316 2.09 -26.29 38.48
CA GLY A 316 1.67 -26.12 39.88
C GLY A 316 2.37 -25.00 40.65
N ASP A 317 3.36 -24.34 40.06
CA ASP A 317 4.00 -23.19 40.70
C ASP A 317 3.03 -22.01 40.80
N THR A 318 2.98 -21.43 41.99
CA THR A 318 2.13 -20.30 42.34
C THR A 318 2.96 -19.02 42.33
N ILE A 319 2.59 -18.06 41.48
CA ILE A 319 3.24 -16.75 41.41
C ILE A 319 2.41 -15.75 42.22
N GLN A 320 3.02 -15.17 43.24
CA GLN A 320 2.41 -14.06 43.98
C GLN A 320 2.66 -12.75 43.23
N THR A 321 1.57 -12.12 42.77
CA THR A 321 1.56 -10.78 42.16
C THR A 321 1.09 -9.75 43.19
N ARG A 322 1.19 -8.45 42.91
CA ARG A 322 0.64 -7.40 43.79
C ARG A 322 -0.89 -7.39 43.76
N ALA A 323 -1.49 -7.87 42.67
CA ALA A 323 -2.93 -7.97 42.50
C ALA A 323 -3.53 -9.23 43.15
N GLY A 324 -2.76 -10.30 43.31
CA GLY A 324 -3.23 -11.59 43.83
C GLY A 324 -2.38 -12.78 43.41
N GLU A 325 -2.93 -13.97 43.57
CA GLU A 325 -2.26 -15.24 43.32
C GLU A 325 -2.49 -15.74 41.90
N LEU A 326 -1.43 -16.00 41.13
CA LEU A 326 -1.50 -16.49 39.75
C LEU A 326 -0.96 -17.93 39.67
N LYS A 327 -1.68 -18.82 38.97
CA LYS A 327 -1.30 -20.23 38.76
C LYS A 327 -1.51 -20.64 37.32
N LEU A 328 -0.64 -21.50 36.82
CA LEU A 328 -0.87 -22.25 35.59
C LEU A 328 -1.36 -23.65 35.95
N VAL A 329 -2.46 -24.09 35.35
CA VAL A 329 -3.04 -25.43 35.58
C VAL A 329 -3.44 -26.07 34.26
N GLY A 330 -3.50 -27.40 34.23
CA GLY A 330 -4.12 -28.16 33.15
C GLY A 330 -5.57 -28.50 33.48
N LEU A 331 -6.51 -28.12 32.62
CA LEU A 331 -7.93 -28.44 32.72
C LEU A 331 -8.37 -29.49 31.67
N GLY A 332 -7.57 -29.68 30.62
CA GLY A 332 -7.81 -30.67 29.58
C GLY A 332 -7.59 -32.14 30.00
N PRO A 333 -8.01 -33.11 29.16
CA PRO A 333 -7.88 -34.55 29.42
C PRO A 333 -6.44 -35.05 29.52
N SER A 334 -5.48 -34.25 29.04
CA SER A 334 -4.06 -34.44 29.26
C SER A 334 -3.63 -33.55 30.42
N GLU A 335 -3.70 -34.08 31.65
CA GLU A 335 -3.23 -33.43 32.89
C GLU A 335 -1.75 -32.95 32.83
N HIS A 336 -1.03 -33.29 31.77
CA HIS A 336 0.37 -32.95 31.54
C HIS A 336 0.60 -31.53 30.99
N TRP A 337 -0.42 -30.85 30.45
CA TRP A 337 -0.24 -29.51 29.86
C TRP A 337 -0.97 -28.45 30.67
N GLN A 338 -0.31 -27.31 30.89
CA GLN A 338 -0.91 -26.16 31.53
C GLN A 338 -1.65 -25.34 30.47
N ASP A 339 -2.94 -25.58 30.27
CA ASP A 339 -3.76 -24.90 29.25
C ASP A 339 -4.63 -23.78 29.82
N ALA A 340 -4.58 -23.54 31.13
CA ALA A 340 -5.33 -22.48 31.80
C ALA A 340 -4.48 -21.68 32.79
N VAL A 341 -4.87 -20.41 32.96
CA VAL A 341 -4.33 -19.48 33.94
C VAL A 341 -5.41 -19.18 34.97
N LEU A 342 -5.12 -19.45 36.23
CA LEU A 342 -5.97 -19.10 37.36
C LEU A 342 -5.41 -17.86 38.05
N PHE A 343 -6.29 -16.93 38.42
CA PHE A 343 -5.98 -15.79 39.26
C PHE A 343 -6.94 -15.77 40.44
N ASN A 344 -6.41 -15.80 41.67
CA ASN A 344 -7.19 -15.96 42.91
C ASN A 344 -8.15 -17.18 42.87
N ASN A 345 -7.69 -18.29 42.31
CA ASN A 345 -8.44 -19.54 42.07
C ASN A 345 -9.60 -19.42 41.06
N GLU A 346 -9.73 -18.32 40.31
CA GLU A 346 -10.66 -18.19 39.20
C GLU A 346 -9.94 -18.33 37.85
N ILE A 347 -10.52 -19.05 36.90
CA ILE A 347 -9.94 -19.16 35.54
C ILE A 347 -10.10 -17.82 34.84
N VAL A 348 -8.98 -17.16 34.53
CA VAL A 348 -8.95 -15.88 33.82
C VAL A 348 -8.58 -16.02 32.36
N PHE A 349 -7.96 -17.14 31.99
CA PHE A 349 -7.61 -17.44 30.61
C PHE A 349 -7.48 -18.95 30.40
N GLN A 350 -7.96 -19.48 29.27
CA GLN A 350 -7.78 -20.88 28.87
C GLN A 350 -7.58 -20.96 27.37
N ALA A 351 -6.68 -21.82 26.93
CA ALA A 351 -6.42 -22.12 25.52
C ALA A 351 -6.27 -23.63 25.35
N GLU A 352 -7.39 -24.31 25.14
CA GLU A 352 -7.43 -25.76 24.95
C GLU A 352 -6.44 -26.19 23.84
N GLY A 353 -5.65 -27.24 24.11
CA GLY A 353 -4.64 -27.76 23.18
C GLY A 353 -3.35 -26.94 23.07
N THR A 354 -3.20 -25.89 23.89
CA THR A 354 -2.00 -25.04 23.95
C THR A 354 -1.34 -25.18 25.31
N ALA A 355 -0.06 -25.55 25.35
CA ALA A 355 0.74 -25.42 26.57
C ALA A 355 1.09 -23.94 26.78
N LEU A 356 0.51 -23.36 27.83
CA LEU A 356 0.77 -22.00 28.26
C LEU A 356 2.03 -21.96 29.13
N GLN A 357 2.78 -20.88 28.98
CA GLN A 357 3.92 -20.52 29.81
C GLN A 357 3.85 -19.04 30.16
N ILE A 358 4.23 -18.70 31.39
CA ILE A 358 4.41 -17.30 31.78
C ILE A 358 5.81 -16.87 31.37
N VAL A 359 5.88 -15.98 30.38
CA VAL A 359 7.11 -15.47 29.80
C VAL A 359 7.73 -14.42 30.72
N ARG A 360 6.91 -13.46 31.19
CA ARG A 360 7.37 -12.37 32.06
C ARG A 360 6.21 -11.71 32.82
N LEU A 361 6.50 -11.26 34.04
CA LEU A 361 5.63 -10.42 34.88
C LEU A 361 6.18 -8.99 34.93
N PHE A 362 5.33 -8.00 34.71
CA PHE A 362 5.64 -6.57 34.80
C PHE A 362 4.79 -5.94 35.89
N GLY A 363 5.44 -5.24 36.82
CA GLY A 363 4.74 -4.42 37.80
C GLY A 363 4.50 -3.01 37.26
N MET A 364 3.24 -2.61 37.08
CA MET A 364 2.80 -1.25 36.70
C MET A 364 2.25 -0.46 37.91
N ASN A 365 1.88 0.81 37.80
CA ASN A 365 1.50 1.59 38.98
C ASN A 365 0.26 1.06 39.70
N ASP A 366 -0.79 0.65 38.97
CA ASP A 366 -2.09 0.24 39.51
C ASP A 366 -2.48 -1.22 39.21
N ARG A 367 -1.63 -1.95 38.47
CA ARG A 367 -1.90 -3.30 37.97
C ARG A 367 -0.62 -4.09 37.74
N ASP A 368 -0.74 -5.41 37.63
CA ASP A 368 0.34 -6.25 37.11
C ASP A 368 -0.01 -6.68 35.68
N VAL A 369 1.00 -6.78 34.82
CA VAL A 369 0.83 -7.30 33.46
C VAL A 369 1.64 -8.59 33.34
N VAL A 370 1.05 -9.63 32.78
CA VAL A 370 1.71 -10.91 32.55
C VAL A 370 1.76 -11.16 31.05
N LEU A 371 2.95 -11.33 30.49
CA LEU A 371 3.10 -11.86 29.14
C LEU A 371 3.04 -13.39 29.20
N ILE A 372 2.04 -13.96 28.55
CA ILE A 372 1.83 -15.40 28.43
C ILE A 372 2.15 -15.79 26.99
N GLY A 373 2.97 -16.82 26.82
CA GLY A 373 3.21 -17.48 25.54
C GLY A 373 2.47 -18.81 25.52
N GLY A 374 1.92 -19.18 24.37
CA GLY A 374 1.28 -20.47 24.15
C GLY A 374 1.99 -21.22 23.04
N ASN A 375 2.36 -22.47 23.30
CA ASN A 375 2.88 -23.37 22.28
C ASN A 375 1.89 -24.52 22.06
N CYS A 376 1.55 -24.77 20.81
CA CYS A 376 0.60 -25.80 20.45
C CYS A 376 1.22 -27.19 20.66
N THR A 377 0.53 -28.09 21.38
CA THR A 377 1.09 -29.40 21.78
C THR A 377 0.63 -30.57 20.90
N GLY A 378 0.04 -30.30 19.73
CA GLY A 378 -0.50 -31.33 18.84
C GLY A 378 0.10 -31.31 17.44
N ASN A 379 0.18 -32.48 16.79
CA ASN A 379 0.51 -32.63 15.36
C ASN A 379 -0.68 -32.26 14.43
N GLY A 380 -1.70 -31.58 14.96
CA GLY A 380 -2.90 -31.24 14.20
C GLY A 380 -2.63 -30.06 13.25
N PRO A 381 -3.22 -30.03 12.04
CA PRO A 381 -3.04 -28.94 11.07
C PRO A 381 -3.52 -27.57 11.55
N GLN A 382 -4.21 -27.49 12.70
CA GLN A 382 -4.62 -26.23 13.33
C GLN A 382 -3.53 -25.62 14.22
N CYS A 383 -2.45 -26.35 14.50
CA CYS A 383 -1.31 -25.87 15.27
C CYS A 383 -0.33 -25.17 14.32
N GLY A 384 -0.49 -23.86 14.14
CA GLY A 384 0.55 -23.05 13.50
C GLY A 384 1.84 -23.09 14.33
N GLU A 385 3.00 -23.09 13.68
CA GLU A 385 4.33 -23.17 14.31
C GLU A 385 4.77 -21.91 15.08
N PHE A 386 3.83 -21.01 15.37
CA PHE A 386 4.10 -19.74 16.00
C PHE A 386 3.66 -19.80 17.46
N GLU A 387 4.54 -19.36 18.37
CA GLU A 387 4.09 -19.10 19.74
C GLU A 387 3.15 -17.90 19.70
N LEU A 388 1.91 -18.11 20.15
CA LEU A 388 0.94 -17.04 20.31
C LEU A 388 1.17 -16.37 21.66
N TYR A 389 1.32 -15.06 21.66
CA TYR A 389 1.50 -14.25 22.85
C TYR A 389 0.21 -13.52 23.21
N ARG A 390 -0.01 -13.35 24.52
CA ARG A 390 -1.09 -12.54 25.08
C ARG A 390 -0.60 -11.81 26.31
N PHE A 391 -1.14 -10.63 26.54
CA PHE A 391 -1.00 -9.93 27.82
C PHE A 391 -2.21 -10.22 28.71
N LEU A 392 -1.97 -10.60 29.96
CA LEU A 392 -2.98 -10.70 31.00
C LEU A 392 -2.76 -9.56 32.00
N VAL A 393 -3.72 -8.64 32.04
CA VAL A 393 -3.72 -7.48 32.93
C VAL A 393 -4.49 -7.84 34.20
N LEU A 394 -3.79 -7.83 35.34
CA LEU A 394 -4.27 -8.22 36.66
C LEU A 394 -4.46 -6.99 37.54
N ARG A 395 -5.64 -6.86 38.14
CA ARG A 395 -5.98 -5.75 39.05
C ARG A 395 -6.35 -6.29 40.42
N SER A 396 -5.92 -5.60 41.49
CA SER A 396 -6.30 -5.95 42.87
C SER A 396 -7.79 -5.72 43.14
N ARG A 397 -8.41 -4.83 42.36
CA ARG A 397 -9.85 -4.56 42.34
C ARG A 397 -10.32 -4.45 40.88
N GLY A 398 -11.36 -5.19 40.53
CA GLY A 398 -11.90 -5.25 39.17
C GLY A 398 -11.62 -6.58 38.48
N LYS A 399 -12.10 -6.72 37.24
CA LYS A 399 -11.89 -7.93 36.44
C LYS A 399 -10.53 -7.89 35.75
N SER A 400 -9.82 -9.02 35.75
CA SER A 400 -8.64 -9.22 34.92
C SER A 400 -9.03 -9.21 33.44
N LYS A 401 -8.12 -8.79 32.57
CA LYS A 401 -8.36 -8.66 31.13
C LYS A 401 -7.27 -9.37 30.34
N VAL A 402 -7.68 -10.14 29.33
CA VAL A 402 -6.76 -10.75 28.37
C VAL A 402 -6.74 -9.87 27.12
N ILE A 403 -5.54 -9.50 26.67
CA ILE A 403 -5.30 -8.68 25.50
C ILE A 403 -4.44 -9.50 24.55
N GLY A 404 -4.91 -9.69 23.32
CA GLY A 404 -4.19 -10.43 22.28
C GLY A 404 -4.60 -9.97 20.89
N ASP A 405 -3.78 -10.36 19.91
CA ASP A 405 -4.00 -10.11 18.49
C ASP A 405 -3.53 -11.37 17.73
N PRO A 406 -4.18 -11.79 16.62
CA PRO A 406 -3.72 -12.92 15.83
C PRO A 406 -2.28 -12.78 15.31
N ASN A 407 -1.81 -11.56 15.11
CA ASN A 407 -0.44 -11.23 14.72
C ASN A 407 0.49 -11.06 15.92
N PHE A 408 0.01 -11.18 17.16
CA PHE A 408 0.86 -11.20 18.37
C PHE A 408 1.54 -12.56 18.51
N SER A 409 2.30 -12.92 17.49
CA SER A 409 2.96 -14.19 17.34
C SER A 409 4.41 -13.95 16.96
N ASP A 410 5.30 -14.70 17.59
CA ASP A 410 6.72 -14.66 17.26
C ASP A 410 6.93 -15.41 15.95
N GLU A 411 7.41 -14.68 14.94
CA GLU A 411 7.72 -15.27 13.63
C GLU A 411 9.05 -16.06 13.70
N ASN A 412 9.78 -16.01 14.81
CA ASN A 412 11.15 -16.52 14.99
C ASN A 412 11.31 -17.60 16.08
N THR A 413 10.26 -18.36 16.35
CA THR A 413 10.27 -19.49 17.30
C THR A 413 10.93 -20.75 16.75
N SER A 414 12.23 -20.75 16.44
CA SER A 414 13.11 -21.83 16.91
C SER A 414 14.62 -21.61 16.74
N MET A 415 15.29 -21.99 17.83
CA MET A 415 16.57 -22.66 18.00
C MET A 415 17.92 -21.92 18.05
N TYR A 416 18.25 -20.89 17.27
CA TYR A 416 19.69 -20.55 17.18
C TYR A 416 20.18 -19.10 16.99
N ASP A 417 19.50 -17.99 17.34
CA ASP A 417 20.28 -16.73 17.26
C ASP A 417 20.19 -15.56 18.21
N ASP A 418 19.06 -15.06 18.71
CA ASP A 418 19.13 -13.82 19.54
C ASP A 418 18.41 -13.93 20.87
N LYS A 419 17.94 -15.14 21.17
CA LYS A 419 17.23 -15.42 22.39
C LYS A 419 18.26 -15.86 23.42
N VAL A 420 18.59 -15.01 24.38
CA VAL A 420 19.11 -15.47 25.67
C VAL A 420 18.01 -16.37 26.25
N ASP A 421 18.15 -17.69 26.11
CA ASP A 421 17.22 -18.73 26.57
C ASP A 421 15.88 -18.89 25.82
N GLY A 422 15.80 -18.63 24.51
CA GLY A 422 14.57 -18.94 23.74
C GLY A 422 13.41 -17.92 23.86
N LYS A 423 13.62 -16.76 24.49
CA LYS A 423 12.58 -15.73 24.75
C LYS A 423 12.67 -14.52 23.82
N PRO A 424 11.53 -13.88 23.47
CA PRO A 424 11.55 -12.61 22.76
C PRO A 424 12.30 -11.56 23.59
N LYS A 425 12.99 -10.63 22.92
CA LYS A 425 13.54 -9.45 23.59
C LYS A 425 12.36 -8.62 24.09
N ILE A 426 12.40 -8.24 25.36
CA ILE A 426 11.33 -7.47 26.00
C ILE A 426 11.92 -6.26 26.71
N GLU A 427 11.40 -5.09 26.36
CA GLU A 427 11.74 -3.81 26.97
C GLU A 427 10.52 -3.26 27.71
N GLN A 428 10.76 -2.64 28.86
CA GLN A 428 9.73 -1.95 29.63
C GLN A 428 10.21 -0.52 29.89
N ASP A 429 9.42 0.45 29.48
CA ASP A 429 9.62 1.87 29.75
C ASP A 429 8.38 2.45 30.43
N GLY A 430 8.44 2.58 31.76
CA GLY A 430 7.28 2.95 32.58
C GLY A 430 6.12 1.96 32.44
N GLU A 431 4.98 2.47 31.94
CA GLU A 431 3.74 1.72 31.69
C GLU A 431 3.72 1.00 30.33
N ASN A 432 4.77 1.19 29.53
CA ASN A 432 4.87 0.69 28.18
C ASN A 432 5.71 -0.60 28.15
N VAL A 433 5.21 -1.65 27.50
CA VAL A 433 5.93 -2.92 27.30
C VAL A 433 6.06 -3.19 25.81
N LYS A 434 7.31 -3.29 25.33
CA LYS A 434 7.64 -3.69 23.95
C LYS A 434 8.14 -5.12 23.92
N VAL A 435 7.56 -5.94 23.06
CA VAL A 435 7.95 -7.32 22.80
C VAL A 435 8.39 -7.41 21.34
N TYR A 436 9.65 -7.75 21.13
CA TYR A 436 10.22 -7.92 19.80
C TYR A 436 9.97 -9.35 19.32
N LEU A 437 9.11 -9.49 18.32
CA LEU A 437 8.56 -10.74 17.78
C LEU A 437 9.36 -11.26 16.57
N GLY A 438 10.62 -10.84 16.43
CA GLY A 438 11.49 -11.19 15.32
C GLY A 438 11.39 -10.22 14.13
N PHE A 439 11.60 -10.76 12.93
CA PHE A 439 11.62 -10.01 11.69
C PHE A 439 10.54 -10.50 10.73
N SER A 440 9.91 -9.57 10.03
CA SER A 440 8.95 -9.83 8.98
C SER A 440 9.21 -8.88 7.83
N LYS A 441 9.42 -9.40 6.61
CA LYS A 441 9.68 -8.60 5.40
C LYS A 441 10.78 -7.54 5.60
N GLY A 442 11.87 -7.89 6.30
CA GLY A 442 13.00 -6.98 6.55
C GLY A 442 12.80 -5.98 7.70
N ASN A 443 11.66 -5.96 8.39
CA ASN A 443 11.41 -5.06 9.51
C ASN A 443 11.26 -5.82 10.83
N HIS A 444 11.58 -5.18 11.95
CA HIS A 444 11.23 -5.71 13.27
C HIS A 444 9.73 -5.70 13.46
N LYS A 445 9.17 -6.86 13.77
CA LYS A 445 7.79 -6.96 14.23
C LYS A 445 7.79 -6.71 15.74
N ILE A 446 7.09 -5.66 16.17
CA ILE A 446 7.05 -5.24 17.57
C ILE A 446 5.61 -5.22 18.03
N ALA A 447 5.33 -5.87 19.16
CA ALA A 447 4.10 -5.71 19.91
C ALA A 447 4.35 -4.77 21.08
N GLU A 448 3.60 -3.68 21.12
CA GLU A 448 3.71 -2.64 22.14
C GLU A 448 2.39 -2.53 22.91
N LEU A 449 2.48 -2.75 24.22
CA LEU A 449 1.37 -2.53 25.14
C LEU A 449 1.57 -1.20 25.84
N GLU A 450 0.73 -0.22 25.51
CA GLU A 450 0.65 1.06 26.20
C GLU A 450 -0.68 1.13 26.94
N GLY A 451 -0.64 1.13 28.27
CA GLY A 451 -1.86 1.07 29.06
C GLY A 451 -2.50 -0.33 28.99
N GLU A 452 -3.64 -0.39 28.29
CA GLU A 452 -4.33 -1.63 27.90
C GLU A 452 -4.51 -1.74 26.37
N ASN A 453 -3.82 -0.89 25.61
CA ASN A 453 -3.88 -0.88 24.15
C ASN A 453 -2.67 -1.65 23.61
N LEU A 454 -2.94 -2.77 22.96
CA LEU A 454 -1.92 -3.52 22.22
C LEU A 454 -1.87 -2.99 20.79
N SER A 455 -0.69 -2.59 20.36
CA SER A 455 -0.42 -2.26 18.96
C SER A 455 0.67 -3.19 18.42
N ILE A 456 0.54 -3.57 17.15
CA ILE A 456 1.55 -4.35 16.44
C ILE A 456 1.97 -3.55 15.23
N TYR A 457 3.26 -3.27 15.13
CA TYR A 457 3.82 -2.51 14.03
C TYR A 457 5.17 -3.05 13.60
N TYR A 458 5.62 -2.55 12.46
CA TYR A 458 6.87 -2.93 11.82
C TYR A 458 7.83 -1.75 11.86
N ALA A 459 8.91 -1.89 12.61
CA ALA A 459 9.96 -0.88 12.69
C ALA A 459 11.13 -1.27 11.79
N THR A 460 11.75 -0.29 11.14
CA THR A 460 12.97 -0.52 10.36
C THR A 460 14.06 -1.11 11.25
N ALA A 461 14.66 -2.21 10.81
CA ALA A 461 15.79 -2.82 11.51
C ALA A 461 16.97 -1.85 11.57
N LEU A 462 17.59 -1.69 12.74
CA LEU A 462 18.83 -0.94 12.82
C LEU A 462 19.94 -1.73 12.13
N ALA A 463 20.96 -1.03 11.64
CA ALA A 463 22.12 -1.67 11.02
C ALA A 463 22.82 -2.67 11.97
N GLU A 464 22.72 -2.46 13.28
CA GLU A 464 23.26 -3.37 14.29
C GLU A 464 22.47 -4.68 14.39
N ASP A 465 21.14 -4.61 14.24
CA ASP A 465 20.23 -5.77 14.21
C ASP A 465 20.32 -6.58 12.90
N SER A 466 21.04 -6.03 11.92
CA SER A 466 21.31 -6.65 10.62
C SER A 466 22.62 -7.48 10.63
N LYS A 467 23.06 -8.01 11.77
CA LYS A 467 24.17 -8.97 11.80
C LYS A 467 23.65 -10.31 12.27
N LEU A 468 23.99 -11.36 11.54
CA LEU A 468 23.85 -12.72 12.08
C LEU A 468 24.88 -12.87 13.21
N SER A 469 24.48 -13.48 14.31
CA SER A 469 25.44 -13.79 15.36
C SER A 469 26.46 -14.83 14.86
N PRO A 470 27.65 -14.89 15.47
CA PRO A 470 28.64 -15.92 15.14
C PRO A 470 28.07 -17.34 15.20
N SER A 471 27.15 -17.64 16.12
CA SER A 471 26.55 -18.97 16.23
C SER A 471 25.61 -19.30 15.07
N SER A 472 24.75 -18.39 14.59
CA SER A 472 23.99 -18.67 13.36
C SER A 472 24.89 -18.86 12.17
N CYS A 473 25.97 -18.10 12.08
CA CYS A 473 26.95 -18.29 11.03
C CYS A 473 27.61 -19.67 11.10
N ASP A 474 27.93 -20.17 12.29
CA ASP A 474 28.42 -21.53 12.48
C ASP A 474 27.39 -22.58 12.10
N SER A 475 26.14 -22.43 12.53
CA SER A 475 25.04 -23.33 12.21
C SER A 475 24.73 -23.35 10.72
N LEU A 476 24.66 -22.18 10.07
CA LEU A 476 24.42 -22.07 8.62
C LEU A 476 25.56 -22.71 7.83
N TYR A 477 26.80 -22.56 8.29
CA TYR A 477 27.94 -23.23 7.66
C TYR A 477 27.83 -24.75 7.78
N SER A 478 27.49 -25.25 8.97
CA SER A 478 27.26 -26.69 9.20
C SER A 478 26.14 -27.21 8.30
N VAL A 479 25.00 -26.52 8.20
CA VAL A 479 23.92 -26.87 7.25
C VAL A 479 24.43 -26.97 5.82
N ILE A 480 25.24 -26.01 5.36
CA ILE A 480 25.79 -26.04 4.00
C ILE A 480 26.76 -27.22 3.81
N THR A 481 27.62 -27.51 4.79
CA THR A 481 28.63 -28.55 4.63
C THR A 481 28.09 -29.97 4.86
N GLU A 482 27.11 -30.12 5.75
CA GLU A 482 26.62 -31.42 6.21
C GLU A 482 25.30 -31.78 5.53
N GLU A 483 24.29 -30.90 5.55
CA GLU A 483 22.99 -31.20 4.95
C GLU A 483 23.00 -30.96 3.44
N CYS A 484 23.37 -29.76 2.99
CA CYS A 484 23.41 -29.44 1.55
C CYS A 484 24.43 -30.32 0.80
N GLY A 485 25.57 -30.62 1.41
CA GLY A 485 26.59 -31.51 0.84
C GLY A 485 26.13 -32.98 0.72
N ALA A 486 25.10 -33.38 1.47
CA ALA A 486 24.53 -34.73 1.45
C ALA A 486 23.30 -34.87 0.53
N LEU A 487 22.80 -33.77 -0.03
CA LEU A 487 21.65 -33.77 -0.94
C LEU A 487 21.93 -34.60 -2.21
N PRO A 488 20.93 -35.31 -2.76
CA PRO A 488 21.10 -36.04 -4.00
C PRO A 488 21.22 -35.09 -5.21
N ALA A 489 21.91 -35.52 -6.26
CA ALA A 489 22.30 -34.66 -7.38
C ALA A 489 21.12 -33.96 -8.10
N ASN A 490 19.94 -34.61 -8.14
CA ASN A 490 18.71 -34.06 -8.70
C ASN A 490 18.13 -32.89 -7.85
N SER A 491 18.56 -32.75 -6.60
CA SER A 491 18.12 -31.71 -5.68
C SER A 491 19.10 -30.54 -5.62
N CYS A 492 20.26 -30.63 -6.28
CA CYS A 492 21.25 -29.55 -6.42
C CYS A 492 20.81 -28.45 -7.42
N THR A 493 19.57 -27.97 -7.32
CA THR A 493 19.05 -26.85 -8.11
C THR A 493 18.53 -25.76 -7.19
N SER A 494 18.37 -24.53 -7.70
CA SER A 494 17.84 -23.41 -6.92
C SER A 494 16.43 -23.65 -6.36
N ALA A 495 15.67 -24.56 -6.97
CA ALA A 495 14.33 -24.96 -6.50
C ALA A 495 14.31 -26.30 -5.73
N GLY A 496 15.27 -27.20 -6.00
CA GLY A 496 15.23 -28.58 -5.50
C GLY A 496 15.70 -28.74 -4.04
N TRP A 497 16.63 -27.91 -3.57
CA TRP A 497 17.27 -28.07 -2.26
C TRP A 497 16.27 -28.11 -1.10
N ARG A 498 15.17 -27.36 -1.22
CA ARG A 498 14.17 -27.19 -0.16
C ARG A 498 13.35 -28.45 0.11
N ASN A 499 13.19 -29.32 -0.89
CA ASN A 499 12.36 -30.52 -0.75
C ASN A 499 13.05 -31.64 0.03
N ASP A 500 14.38 -31.63 0.06
CA ASP A 500 15.19 -32.73 0.59
C ASP A 500 16.01 -32.34 1.83
N LEU A 501 16.05 -31.06 2.19
CA LEU A 501 16.56 -30.64 3.51
C LEU A 501 15.60 -31.03 4.64
N ASN A 502 16.12 -31.10 5.86
CA ASN A 502 15.28 -31.25 7.03
C ASN A 502 14.27 -30.09 7.08
N TRP A 503 12.98 -30.39 7.26
CA TRP A 503 11.94 -29.36 7.28
C TRP A 503 12.19 -28.28 8.35
N ARG A 504 12.83 -28.63 9.48
CA ARG A 504 13.23 -27.67 10.51
C ARG A 504 14.31 -26.71 10.03
N THR A 505 15.25 -27.23 9.23
CA THR A 505 16.32 -26.44 8.61
C THR A 505 15.72 -25.49 7.57
N VAL A 506 14.77 -25.96 6.77
CA VAL A 506 14.04 -25.12 5.80
C VAL A 506 13.27 -24.01 6.50
N ASP A 507 12.47 -24.34 7.52
CA ASP A 507 11.73 -23.35 8.31
C ASP A 507 12.67 -22.32 8.93
N TRP A 508 13.79 -22.76 9.51
CA TRP A 508 14.80 -21.86 10.05
C TRP A 508 15.40 -20.92 8.99
N ILE A 509 15.72 -21.42 7.79
CA ILE A 509 16.24 -20.61 6.67
C ILE A 509 15.19 -19.61 6.19
N ASP A 510 13.93 -20.02 6.10
CA ASP A 510 12.82 -19.14 5.72
C ASP A 510 12.66 -17.99 6.72
N ARG A 511 12.76 -18.28 8.02
CA ARG A 511 12.71 -17.25 9.06
C ARG A 511 13.93 -16.32 9.00
N LEU A 512 15.12 -16.86 8.74
CA LEU A 512 16.31 -16.04 8.50
C LEU A 512 16.15 -15.14 7.26
N SER A 513 15.43 -15.57 6.23
CA SER A 513 15.16 -14.78 5.02
C SER A 513 14.35 -13.50 5.25
N ASN A 514 13.65 -13.41 6.39
CA ASN A 514 13.01 -12.17 6.81
C ASN A 514 14.00 -11.16 7.41
N ARG A 515 15.25 -11.54 7.72
CA ARG A 515 16.28 -10.62 8.23
C ARG A 515 16.92 -9.84 7.08
N PRO A 516 17.08 -8.52 7.18
CA PRO A 516 17.70 -7.69 6.14
C PRO A 516 19.09 -8.13 5.69
N ALA A 517 19.85 -8.78 6.57
CA ALA A 517 21.23 -9.16 6.29
C ALA A 517 21.43 -10.58 5.81
N PHE A 518 20.39 -11.42 5.87
CA PHE A 518 20.50 -12.77 5.35
C PHE A 518 20.15 -12.76 3.86
N ASN A 519 21.15 -12.99 3.02
CA ASN A 519 20.93 -13.14 1.59
C ASN A 519 20.55 -14.59 1.27
N LEU A 520 19.25 -14.86 1.20
CA LEU A 520 18.73 -16.19 0.87
C LEU A 520 19.29 -16.72 -0.46
N GLN A 521 19.44 -15.87 -1.49
CA GLN A 521 20.01 -16.31 -2.77
C GLN A 521 21.48 -16.71 -2.67
N ALA A 522 22.27 -15.98 -1.88
CA ALA A 522 23.65 -16.37 -1.61
C ALA A 522 23.71 -17.72 -0.88
N PHE A 523 22.81 -17.96 0.08
CA PHE A 523 22.69 -19.23 0.78
C PHE A 523 22.35 -20.37 -0.19
N VAL A 524 21.32 -20.19 -1.02
CA VAL A 524 20.92 -21.19 -2.03
C VAL A 524 22.06 -21.48 -3.00
N GLY A 525 22.76 -20.44 -3.49
CA GLY A 525 23.91 -20.60 -4.36
C GLY A 525 25.04 -21.42 -3.70
N MET A 526 25.30 -21.20 -2.42
CA MET A 526 26.30 -21.97 -1.66
C MET A 526 25.84 -23.40 -1.36
N CYS A 527 24.56 -23.61 -1.06
CA CYS A 527 23.97 -24.93 -0.86
C CYS A 527 24.09 -25.77 -2.13
N VAL A 528 23.74 -25.21 -3.29
CA VAL A 528 23.92 -25.84 -4.61
C VAL A 528 25.39 -26.12 -4.91
N PHE A 529 26.29 -25.21 -4.56
CA PHE A 529 27.73 -25.40 -4.74
C PHE A 529 28.28 -26.55 -3.87
N ALA A 530 27.89 -26.61 -2.59
CA ALA A 530 28.26 -27.69 -1.68
C ALA A 530 27.68 -29.04 -2.11
N CYS A 531 26.43 -29.07 -2.58
CA CYS A 531 25.74 -30.25 -3.13
C CYS A 531 26.51 -30.86 -4.32
N ASN A 532 27.16 -30.02 -5.13
CA ASN A 532 28.05 -30.45 -6.22
C ASN A 532 29.46 -30.88 -5.74
N LYS A 533 29.57 -31.32 -4.48
CA LYS A 533 30.79 -31.82 -3.81
C LYS A 533 31.95 -30.84 -3.72
N GLN A 534 31.64 -29.54 -3.68
CA GLN A 534 32.62 -28.48 -3.42
C GLN A 534 32.10 -27.61 -2.28
N PRO A 535 32.28 -27.98 -1.00
CA PRO A 535 31.87 -27.11 0.08
C PRO A 535 32.64 -25.78 -0.01
N PRO A 536 31.98 -24.62 0.14
CA PRO A 536 32.67 -23.34 0.14
C PRO A 536 33.64 -23.29 1.32
N SER A 537 34.78 -22.62 1.13
CA SER A 537 35.68 -22.33 2.25
C SER A 537 34.94 -21.52 3.32
N ARG A 538 35.30 -21.68 4.59
CA ARG A 538 34.68 -20.90 5.67
C ARG A 538 34.82 -19.39 5.45
N SER A 539 35.94 -18.96 4.86
CA SER A 539 36.18 -17.55 4.51
C SER A 539 35.19 -17.05 3.45
N SER A 540 35.03 -17.78 2.33
CA SER A 540 34.07 -17.41 1.29
C SER A 540 32.63 -17.45 1.78
N PHE A 541 32.28 -18.44 2.61
CA PHE A 541 30.97 -18.52 3.25
C PHE A 541 30.71 -17.28 4.13
N ASN A 542 31.65 -16.98 5.02
CA ASN A 542 31.52 -15.85 5.93
C ASN A 542 31.42 -14.52 5.14
N GLN A 543 32.17 -14.35 4.06
CA GLN A 543 32.12 -13.13 3.24
C GLN A 543 30.75 -12.93 2.56
N SER A 544 30.12 -13.97 2.03
CA SER A 544 28.86 -13.80 1.30
C SER A 544 27.61 -13.81 2.18
N LEU A 545 27.65 -14.47 3.35
CA LEU A 545 26.46 -14.67 4.19
C LEU A 545 26.52 -14.01 5.57
N CYS A 546 27.71 -13.93 6.18
CA CYS A 546 27.85 -13.48 7.57
C CYS A 546 28.40 -12.07 7.71
N PHE A 547 29.18 -11.63 6.73
CA PHE A 547 29.85 -10.34 6.71
C PHE A 547 29.41 -9.47 5.52
N ALA A 548 28.24 -9.74 4.94
CA ALA A 548 27.67 -8.94 3.84
C ALA A 548 27.44 -7.46 4.20
N GLN A 549 27.71 -7.05 5.46
CA GLN A 549 28.01 -5.67 5.82
C GLN A 549 29.48 -5.49 6.27
N HIS A 550 30.39 -5.42 5.29
CA HIS A 550 31.53 -4.52 5.43
C HIS A 550 31.42 -3.45 4.35
N ARG A 551 31.27 -2.20 4.80
CA ARG A 551 31.99 -1.07 4.18
C ARG A 551 33.40 -1.57 3.96
N VAL A 552 33.69 -1.98 2.75
CA VAL A 552 35.07 -2.23 2.40
C VAL A 552 35.67 -0.88 2.09
N THR A 553 36.59 -0.46 2.95
CA THR A 553 37.54 0.61 2.67
C THR A 553 38.48 0.10 1.57
N TYR A 554 37.98 0.04 0.33
CA TYR A 554 38.81 -0.09 -0.86
C TYR A 554 39.27 1.31 -1.29
N ALA A 555 40.46 1.35 -1.87
CA ALA A 555 41.14 2.57 -2.29
C ALA A 555 40.19 3.50 -3.06
N GLN A 556 40.11 4.76 -2.61
CA GLN A 556 39.35 5.82 -3.24
C GLN A 556 39.86 6.07 -4.68
N GLY A 557 39.38 5.28 -5.62
CA GLY A 557 39.31 5.66 -7.02
C GLY A 557 38.15 6.64 -7.18
N THR A 558 38.42 7.80 -7.75
CA THR A 558 37.52 8.96 -7.91
C THR A 558 36.35 8.71 -8.88
N ALA A 559 35.52 7.70 -8.64
CA ALA A 559 34.40 7.33 -9.49
C ALA A 559 33.04 7.55 -8.78
N ASN A 560 32.78 8.79 -8.34
CA ASN A 560 31.52 9.17 -7.67
C ASN A 560 30.45 9.65 -8.68
N GLY A 561 30.22 8.89 -9.75
CA GLY A 561 29.20 9.23 -10.76
C GLY A 561 27.90 8.45 -10.53
N ASN A 562 26.75 9.10 -10.71
CA ASN A 562 25.51 8.36 -10.91
C ASN A 562 25.49 7.79 -12.33
N LYS A 563 24.91 6.59 -12.46
CA LYS A 563 24.60 5.94 -13.73
C LYS A 563 23.13 5.58 -13.79
N ILE A 564 22.64 5.26 -14.97
CA ILE A 564 21.28 4.78 -15.19
C ILE A 564 21.30 3.52 -16.05
N SER A 565 20.47 2.53 -15.74
CA SER A 565 20.28 1.37 -16.62
C SER A 565 19.60 1.80 -17.92
N THR A 566 20.20 1.42 -19.05
CA THR A 566 19.68 1.74 -20.37
C THR A 566 18.97 0.56 -21.02
N ALA A 567 18.99 -0.62 -20.40
CA ALA A 567 18.41 -1.87 -20.90
C ALA A 567 17.44 -2.49 -19.88
N SER A 568 16.59 -3.39 -20.37
CA SER A 568 15.69 -4.16 -19.52
C SER A 568 16.42 -5.33 -18.87
N GLY A 569 16.05 -5.61 -17.62
CA GLY A 569 16.52 -6.76 -16.87
C GLY A 569 18.06 -6.81 -16.72
N VAL A 570 18.71 -5.66 -16.50
CA VAL A 570 20.17 -5.58 -16.42
C VAL A 570 20.69 -6.38 -15.23
N ARG A 571 21.42 -7.45 -15.51
CA ARG A 571 21.90 -8.38 -14.49
C ARG A 571 22.99 -7.74 -13.64
N VAL A 572 22.73 -7.65 -12.34
CA VAL A 572 23.71 -7.31 -11.30
C VAL A 572 24.33 -8.61 -10.82
N ARG A 573 25.65 -8.70 -10.73
CA ARG A 573 26.38 -9.94 -10.40
C ARG A 573 27.29 -9.79 -9.21
N VAL A 574 27.61 -10.89 -8.53
CA VAL A 574 28.53 -10.87 -7.37
C VAL A 574 29.98 -10.55 -7.75
N ALA A 575 30.37 -10.78 -9.00
CA ALA A 575 31.71 -10.52 -9.53
C ALA A 575 31.65 -10.01 -10.98
N PRO A 576 32.68 -9.29 -11.48
CA PRO A 576 32.69 -8.66 -12.80
C PRO A 576 32.98 -9.67 -13.93
N GLN A 577 32.13 -10.68 -14.08
CA GLN A 577 32.22 -11.68 -15.15
C GLN A 577 30.86 -12.30 -15.45
N THR A 578 30.64 -12.75 -16.69
CA THR A 578 29.35 -13.31 -17.15
C THR A 578 28.93 -14.62 -16.49
N SER A 579 29.89 -15.36 -15.93
CA SER A 579 29.66 -16.62 -15.22
C SER A 579 29.33 -16.45 -13.73
N ALA A 580 29.50 -15.24 -13.17
CA ALA A 580 29.23 -14.99 -11.75
C ALA A 580 27.73 -15.02 -11.46
N SER A 581 27.35 -15.50 -10.26
CA SER A 581 25.94 -15.54 -9.84
C SER A 581 25.28 -14.16 -9.95
N GLU A 582 24.04 -14.17 -10.43
CA GLU A 582 23.18 -13.00 -10.51
C GLU A 582 22.65 -12.67 -9.11
N VAL A 583 22.81 -11.41 -8.69
CA VAL A 583 22.26 -10.84 -7.46
C VAL A 583 20.81 -10.43 -7.70
N THR A 584 20.58 -9.67 -8.79
CA THR A 584 19.25 -9.17 -9.18
C THR A 584 19.26 -8.68 -10.63
N ARG A 585 18.14 -8.15 -11.10
CA ARG A 585 18.00 -7.43 -12.37
C ARG A 585 17.49 -6.02 -12.15
N LEU A 586 18.11 -5.05 -12.81
CA LEU A 586 17.66 -3.67 -12.79
C LEU A 586 16.68 -3.42 -13.95
N PRO A 587 15.52 -2.80 -13.69
CA PRO A 587 14.63 -2.31 -14.74
C PRO A 587 15.25 -1.15 -15.52
N ILE A 588 14.73 -0.82 -16.71
CA ILE A 588 15.14 0.36 -17.49
C ILE A 588 14.95 1.62 -16.64
N GLY A 589 15.92 2.53 -16.70
CA GLY A 589 15.82 3.82 -16.03
C GLY A 589 16.21 3.83 -14.56
N THR A 590 16.67 2.70 -14.02
CA THR A 590 17.15 2.61 -12.63
C THR A 590 18.44 3.42 -12.46
N VAL A 591 18.38 4.47 -11.64
CA VAL A 591 19.56 5.25 -11.27
C VAL A 591 20.35 4.51 -10.19
N VAL A 592 21.65 4.37 -10.39
CA VAL A 592 22.57 3.67 -9.50
C VAL A 592 23.82 4.50 -9.25
N GLN A 593 24.42 4.36 -8.08
CA GLN A 593 25.70 4.97 -7.76
C GLN A 593 26.83 4.07 -8.25
N GLU A 594 27.77 4.61 -9.03
CA GLU A 594 29.04 3.93 -9.33
C GLU A 594 29.89 3.87 -8.06
N LEU A 595 30.33 2.67 -7.70
CA LEU A 595 31.24 2.42 -6.58
C LEU A 595 32.65 2.09 -7.06
N GLU A 596 32.75 1.32 -8.14
CA GLU A 596 34.02 0.83 -8.67
C GLU A 596 33.90 0.53 -10.16
N ARG A 597 35.04 0.45 -10.85
CA ARG A 597 35.17 0.01 -12.24
C ARG A 597 36.24 -1.06 -12.33
N SER A 598 36.01 -2.11 -13.11
CA SER A 598 36.99 -3.17 -13.35
C SER A 598 38.29 -2.64 -13.96
N ALA A 599 39.40 -3.35 -13.74
CA ALA A 599 40.71 -2.93 -14.25
C ALA A 599 40.80 -2.98 -15.79
N GLY A 600 40.10 -3.92 -16.42
CA GLY A 600 40.05 -4.09 -17.87
C GLY A 600 38.63 -4.13 -18.41
N LYS A 601 38.51 -3.96 -19.72
CA LYS A 601 37.27 -4.19 -20.45
C LYS A 601 37.09 -5.68 -20.72
N GLU A 602 35.84 -6.11 -20.81
CA GLU A 602 35.44 -7.43 -21.30
C GLU A 602 34.58 -7.26 -22.55
N ARG A 603 34.71 -8.17 -23.51
CA ARG A 603 33.83 -8.23 -24.68
C ARG A 603 32.70 -9.22 -24.43
N ILE A 604 31.47 -8.74 -24.40
CA ILE A 604 30.25 -9.54 -24.23
C ILE A 604 29.35 -9.32 -25.45
N GLY A 605 29.19 -10.37 -26.25
CA GLY A 605 28.50 -10.27 -27.53
C GLY A 605 29.19 -9.29 -28.48
N GLN A 606 28.46 -8.26 -28.92
CA GLN A 606 28.97 -7.23 -29.84
C GLN A 606 29.51 -5.98 -29.13
N SER A 607 29.48 -5.94 -27.79
CA SER A 607 29.91 -4.78 -27.00
C SER A 607 31.19 -5.08 -26.22
N GLU A 608 32.05 -4.07 -26.06
CA GLU A 608 33.27 -4.14 -25.24
C GLU A 608 33.29 -2.95 -24.28
N ASP A 609 33.20 -3.24 -22.98
CA ASP A 609 33.14 -2.21 -21.94
C ASP A 609 33.71 -2.74 -20.61
N TYR A 610 33.86 -1.87 -19.63
CA TYR A 610 34.21 -2.21 -18.26
C TYR A 610 33.01 -2.80 -17.52
N TRP A 611 33.27 -3.54 -16.45
CA TRP A 611 32.29 -3.79 -15.41
C TRP A 611 32.31 -2.66 -14.40
N TYR A 612 31.14 -2.29 -13.89
CA TYR A 612 30.98 -1.30 -12.86
C TYR A 612 30.34 -1.93 -11.64
N ARG A 613 30.98 -1.79 -10.49
CA ARG A 613 30.33 -2.10 -9.23
C ARG A 613 29.40 -0.94 -8.90
N ILE A 614 28.14 -1.25 -8.67
CA ILE A 614 27.09 -0.26 -8.44
C ILE A 614 26.41 -0.49 -7.09
N ALA A 615 25.81 0.57 -6.55
CA ALA A 615 24.80 0.51 -5.50
C ALA A 615 23.48 1.07 -6.06
N ALA A 616 22.42 0.29 -6.00
CA ALA A 616 21.07 0.76 -6.30
C ALA A 616 20.34 1.13 -4.99
N THR A 617 19.09 1.57 -5.11
CA THR A 617 18.16 1.63 -3.97
C THR A 617 18.02 0.25 -3.32
N ASP A 618 17.58 0.21 -2.06
CA ASP A 618 17.36 -1.04 -1.30
C ASP A 618 18.61 -1.85 -0.96
N HIS A 619 19.76 -1.17 -0.82
CA HIS A 619 21.05 -1.78 -0.44
C HIS A 619 21.58 -2.84 -1.42
N ILE A 620 21.00 -2.92 -2.62
CA ILE A 620 21.46 -3.82 -3.68
C ILE A 620 22.83 -3.35 -4.16
N GLN A 621 23.81 -4.23 -4.09
CA GLN A 621 25.16 -4.00 -4.61
C GLN A 621 25.64 -5.16 -5.48
N GLY A 622 26.41 -4.83 -6.51
CA GLY A 622 27.09 -5.82 -7.33
C GLY A 622 27.64 -5.22 -8.60
N TRP A 623 28.04 -6.06 -9.55
CA TRP A 623 28.70 -5.69 -10.79
C TRP A 623 27.73 -5.74 -11.97
N VAL A 624 27.73 -4.67 -12.76
CA VAL A 624 26.95 -4.53 -13.98
C VAL A 624 27.88 -4.25 -15.15
N PHE A 625 27.59 -4.82 -16.31
CA PHE A 625 28.38 -4.57 -17.51
C PHE A 625 28.09 -3.17 -18.09
N GLY A 626 29.14 -2.41 -18.37
CA GLY A 626 29.10 -0.98 -18.70
C GLY A 626 28.21 -0.62 -19.88
N SER A 627 28.13 -1.49 -20.89
CA SER A 627 27.33 -1.21 -22.09
C SER A 627 25.82 -1.18 -21.83
N LEU A 628 25.38 -1.61 -20.64
CA LEU A 628 23.97 -1.66 -20.22
C LEU A 628 23.58 -0.50 -19.28
N ILE A 629 24.51 0.41 -19.02
CA ILE A 629 24.33 1.59 -18.18
C ILE A 629 24.91 2.83 -18.86
N ALA A 630 24.39 4.01 -18.55
CA ALA A 630 24.90 5.29 -19.04
C ALA A 630 25.18 6.24 -17.88
N PRO A 631 26.10 7.21 -18.02
CA PRO A 631 26.23 8.30 -17.05
C PRO A 631 24.90 9.02 -16.85
N PHE A 632 24.56 9.31 -15.59
CA PHE A 632 23.33 10.01 -15.22
C PHE A 632 23.66 11.38 -14.62
N ASP A 633 23.18 12.42 -15.30
CA ASP A 633 23.21 13.80 -14.84
C ASP A 633 21.75 14.28 -14.69
N PRO A 634 21.28 14.57 -13.46
CA PRO A 634 19.93 15.06 -13.24
C PRO A 634 19.57 16.30 -14.08
N ALA A 635 20.55 17.17 -14.38
CA ALA A 635 20.33 18.37 -15.19
C ALA A 635 20.05 18.04 -16.68
N ARG A 636 20.38 16.84 -17.13
CA ARG A 636 20.18 16.35 -18.51
C ARG A 636 19.26 15.15 -18.59
N ARG A 637 18.48 14.88 -17.53
CA ARG A 637 17.62 13.68 -17.43
C ARG A 637 16.65 13.55 -18.61
N GLU A 638 16.03 14.65 -19.04
CA GLU A 638 15.04 14.61 -20.13
C GLU A 638 15.68 14.17 -21.47
N GLU A 639 16.88 14.68 -21.78
CA GLU A 639 17.64 14.28 -22.97
C GLU A 639 18.00 12.80 -22.92
N LEU A 640 18.47 12.34 -21.76
CA LEU A 640 18.86 10.96 -21.53
C LEU A 640 17.65 10.01 -21.60
N TYR A 641 16.52 10.38 -21.00
CA TYR A 641 15.29 9.59 -21.06
C TYR A 641 14.76 9.48 -22.48
N ARG A 642 14.75 10.57 -23.24
CA ARG A 642 14.35 10.54 -24.66
C ARG A 642 15.27 9.66 -25.49
N LYS A 643 16.57 9.67 -25.21
CA LYS A 643 17.53 8.78 -25.86
C LYS A 643 17.21 7.31 -25.56
N ILE A 644 17.07 6.95 -24.29
CA ILE A 644 16.75 5.58 -23.85
C ILE A 644 15.42 5.13 -24.47
N ALA A 645 14.37 5.95 -24.37
CA ALA A 645 13.05 5.69 -24.95
C ALA A 645 13.14 5.44 -26.47
N THR A 646 13.83 6.31 -27.20
CA THR A 646 13.98 6.20 -28.65
C THR A 646 14.72 4.93 -29.05
N GLU A 647 15.80 4.60 -28.37
CA GLU A 647 16.57 3.37 -28.63
C GLU A 647 15.72 2.13 -28.35
N ARG A 648 14.97 2.11 -27.23
CA ARG A 648 14.15 0.95 -26.82
C ARG A 648 12.90 0.77 -27.67
N ILE A 649 12.26 1.86 -28.09
CA ILE A 649 11.11 1.80 -29.03
C ILE A 649 11.54 1.27 -30.41
N LYS A 650 12.79 1.48 -30.82
CA LYS A 650 13.32 0.99 -32.11
C LYS A 650 13.83 -0.46 -32.06
N ALA A 651 13.97 -1.05 -30.89
CA ALA A 651 14.42 -2.43 -30.76
C ALA A 651 13.39 -3.41 -31.37
N THR A 652 13.85 -4.26 -32.29
CA THR A 652 13.01 -5.23 -33.00
C THR A 652 12.98 -6.61 -32.32
N GLU A 653 14.03 -6.95 -31.58
CA GLU A 653 14.14 -8.19 -30.82
C GLU A 653 13.89 -7.89 -29.34
N THR A 654 12.63 -7.99 -28.92
CA THR A 654 12.21 -7.76 -27.53
C THR A 654 11.36 -8.90 -27.03
N SER A 655 11.34 -9.10 -25.72
CA SER A 655 10.41 -9.99 -25.02
C SER A 655 9.24 -9.23 -24.40
N PHE A 656 8.23 -9.96 -23.92
CA PHE A 656 7.16 -9.41 -23.07
C PHE A 656 7.75 -8.58 -21.91
N GLY A 657 8.71 -9.15 -21.19
CA GLY A 657 9.35 -8.48 -20.05
C GLY A 657 10.01 -7.16 -20.44
N ASP A 658 10.64 -7.09 -21.62
CA ASP A 658 11.27 -5.86 -22.10
C ASP A 658 10.25 -4.76 -22.43
N GLN A 659 9.09 -5.13 -22.98
CA GLN A 659 8.02 -4.17 -23.27
C GLN A 659 7.33 -3.70 -22.00
N VAL A 660 7.11 -4.58 -21.02
CA VAL A 660 6.60 -4.20 -19.69
C VAL A 660 7.54 -3.23 -19.00
N ASP A 661 8.84 -3.53 -19.01
CA ASP A 661 9.84 -2.69 -18.37
C ASP A 661 9.95 -1.31 -19.07
N LEU A 662 9.90 -1.30 -20.41
CA LEU A 662 9.84 -0.05 -21.18
C LEU A 662 8.58 0.76 -20.87
N ALA A 663 7.42 0.12 -20.77
CA ALA A 663 6.16 0.78 -20.43
C ALA A 663 6.26 1.43 -19.04
N ASN A 664 6.76 0.71 -18.04
CA ASN A 664 6.96 1.24 -16.69
C ASN A 664 7.94 2.42 -16.67
N PHE A 665 9.06 2.30 -17.38
CA PHE A 665 10.03 3.38 -17.52
C PHE A 665 9.39 4.63 -18.13
N LEU A 666 8.65 4.50 -19.24
CA LEU A 666 8.02 5.63 -19.92
C LEU A 666 6.93 6.30 -19.06
N LYS A 667 6.14 5.50 -18.36
CA LYS A 667 5.12 6.00 -17.41
C LYS A 667 5.75 6.81 -16.29
N HIS A 668 6.84 6.33 -15.71
CA HIS A 668 7.57 7.05 -14.67
C HIS A 668 8.26 8.31 -15.23
N ALA A 669 8.98 8.19 -16.35
CA ALA A 669 9.67 9.30 -16.99
C ALA A 669 8.72 10.46 -17.35
N ALA A 670 7.48 10.17 -17.77
CA ALA A 670 6.46 11.19 -18.04
C ALA A 670 6.14 12.07 -16.83
N THR A 671 6.31 11.56 -15.60
CA THR A 671 6.06 12.30 -14.35
C THR A 671 7.25 13.11 -13.85
N GLU A 672 8.45 12.88 -14.39
CA GLU A 672 9.69 13.53 -13.94
C GLU A 672 10.20 14.64 -14.86
N VAL A 673 9.53 14.83 -16.01
CA VAL A 673 9.88 15.85 -17.00
C VAL A 673 8.97 17.06 -16.87
N ASP A 674 9.54 18.25 -17.04
CA ASP A 674 8.80 19.51 -16.86
C ASP A 674 8.20 19.99 -18.19
N ARG A 675 8.80 19.58 -19.32
CA ARG A 675 8.35 20.00 -20.66
C ARG A 675 7.16 19.17 -21.14
N PRO A 676 6.00 19.78 -21.43
CA PRO A 676 4.79 19.06 -21.81
C PRO A 676 4.94 18.29 -23.12
N GLU A 677 5.77 18.76 -24.06
CA GLU A 677 6.06 18.04 -25.30
C GLU A 677 6.78 16.71 -25.04
N ILE A 678 7.67 16.66 -24.04
CA ILE A 678 8.41 15.46 -23.68
C ILE A 678 7.52 14.50 -22.87
N ALA A 679 6.72 15.04 -21.95
CA ALA A 679 5.73 14.25 -21.23
C ALA A 679 4.78 13.56 -22.22
N ALA A 680 4.28 14.28 -23.23
CA ALA A 680 3.45 13.73 -24.29
C ALA A 680 4.16 12.64 -25.12
N GLU A 681 5.44 12.80 -25.43
CA GLU A 681 6.24 11.77 -26.10
C GLU A 681 6.32 10.48 -25.27
N PHE A 682 6.51 10.60 -23.95
CA PHE A 682 6.60 9.45 -23.05
C PHE A 682 5.24 8.80 -22.79
N GLU A 683 4.17 9.56 -22.60
CA GLU A 683 2.81 8.99 -22.44
C GLU A 683 2.35 8.25 -23.70
N LEU A 684 2.61 8.80 -24.89
CA LEU A 684 2.36 8.07 -26.13
C LEU A 684 3.24 6.81 -26.22
N GLY A 685 4.52 6.94 -25.89
CA GLY A 685 5.45 5.82 -25.85
C GLY A 685 4.98 4.71 -24.91
N TYR A 686 4.43 5.06 -23.75
CA TYR A 686 3.88 4.12 -22.78
C TYR A 686 2.75 3.29 -23.39
N LEU A 687 1.75 3.93 -24.01
CA LEU A 687 0.64 3.21 -24.65
C LEU A 687 1.13 2.29 -25.78
N LEU A 688 2.12 2.73 -26.56
CA LEU A 688 2.70 1.92 -27.64
C LEU A 688 3.53 0.75 -27.12
N ALA A 689 4.29 0.92 -26.04
CA ALA A 689 5.02 -0.16 -25.38
C ALA A 689 4.06 -1.17 -24.75
N LEU A 690 2.98 -0.68 -24.13
CA LEU A 690 1.93 -1.52 -23.56
C LEU A 690 1.25 -2.34 -24.66
N LYS A 691 0.88 -1.74 -25.79
CA LYS A 691 0.34 -2.45 -26.96
C LYS A 691 1.25 -3.59 -27.41
N ARG A 692 2.55 -3.31 -27.54
CA ARG A 692 3.55 -4.33 -27.91
C ARG A 692 3.70 -5.43 -26.87
N ALA A 693 3.53 -5.13 -25.58
CA ALA A 693 3.50 -6.16 -24.54
C ALA A 693 2.30 -7.09 -24.72
N LEU A 694 1.12 -6.54 -25.05
CA LEU A 694 -0.09 -7.34 -25.31
C LEU A 694 0.05 -8.24 -26.54
N ASP A 695 0.80 -7.82 -27.56
CA ASP A 695 1.08 -8.64 -28.75
C ASP A 695 1.84 -9.94 -28.43
N PHE A 696 2.50 -10.04 -27.28
CA PHE A 696 3.15 -11.29 -26.81
C PHE A 696 2.19 -12.26 -26.13
N LEU A 697 0.97 -11.85 -25.80
CA LEU A 697 0.05 -12.64 -24.99
C LEU A 697 -0.96 -13.37 -25.87
N THR A 698 -0.90 -14.70 -25.84
CA THR A 698 -2.03 -15.52 -26.27
C THR A 698 -3.12 -15.53 -25.21
N TYR A 699 -4.34 -15.93 -25.60
CA TYR A 699 -5.43 -16.15 -24.64
C TYR A 699 -5.00 -17.05 -23.48
N ASP A 700 -4.41 -18.21 -23.75
CA ASP A 700 -3.98 -19.14 -22.69
C ASP A 700 -2.90 -18.56 -21.78
N GLN A 701 -1.95 -17.80 -22.33
CA GLN A 701 -0.92 -17.13 -21.53
C GLN A 701 -1.53 -16.04 -20.64
N SER A 702 -2.53 -15.30 -21.11
CA SER A 702 -3.20 -14.25 -20.34
C SER A 702 -3.87 -14.77 -19.06
N GLN A 703 -4.22 -16.05 -19.02
CA GLN A 703 -4.82 -16.71 -17.84
C GLN A 703 -3.79 -17.21 -16.83
N GLN A 704 -2.50 -17.20 -17.19
CA GLN A 704 -1.40 -17.74 -16.38
C GLN A 704 -0.66 -16.63 -15.62
N GLN A 705 -0.07 -16.98 -14.48
CA GLN A 705 0.88 -16.09 -13.80
C GLN A 705 2.22 -16.05 -14.58
N PRO A 706 2.90 -14.89 -14.65
CA PRO A 706 2.56 -13.61 -14.02
C PRO A 706 1.62 -12.72 -14.85
N TYR A 707 1.25 -13.11 -16.07
CA TYR A 707 0.54 -12.29 -17.04
C TYR A 707 -0.85 -11.85 -16.57
N LYS A 708 -1.60 -12.76 -15.92
CA LYS A 708 -2.92 -12.47 -15.36
C LYS A 708 -2.89 -11.30 -14.39
N SER A 709 -2.00 -11.34 -13.39
CA SER A 709 -1.88 -10.26 -12.40
C SER A 709 -1.44 -8.94 -13.04
N TRP A 710 -0.57 -9.03 -14.05
CA TRP A 710 -0.15 -7.85 -14.79
C TRP A 710 -1.32 -7.22 -15.58
N LEU A 711 -2.14 -8.03 -16.27
CA LEU A 711 -3.34 -7.55 -16.98
C LEU A 711 -4.37 -6.92 -16.03
N GLU A 712 -4.60 -7.54 -14.87
CA GLU A 712 -5.49 -6.98 -13.83
C GLU A 712 -4.99 -5.58 -13.38
N ALA A 713 -3.68 -5.42 -13.21
CA ALA A 713 -3.06 -4.13 -12.89
C ALA A 713 -3.15 -3.10 -14.03
N GLN A 714 -3.35 -3.54 -15.28
CA GLN A 714 -3.56 -2.66 -16.44
C GLN A 714 -5.04 -2.57 -16.88
N SER A 715 -5.99 -3.05 -16.07
CA SER A 715 -7.42 -3.14 -16.45
C SER A 715 -8.08 -1.83 -16.89
N ARG A 716 -7.52 -0.67 -16.51
CA ARG A 716 -7.97 0.65 -17.00
C ARG A 716 -7.49 0.99 -18.40
N GLU A 717 -6.42 0.36 -18.85
CA GLU A 717 -5.71 0.70 -20.08
C GLU A 717 -6.00 -0.31 -21.21
N VAL A 718 -6.49 -1.51 -20.85
CA VAL A 718 -6.61 -2.64 -21.78
C VAL A 718 -8.03 -3.19 -21.81
N ILE A 719 -8.45 -3.68 -22.98
CA ILE A 719 -9.73 -4.34 -23.21
C ILE A 719 -9.51 -5.67 -23.93
N TYR A 720 -10.28 -6.69 -23.55
CA TYR A 720 -10.21 -7.98 -24.23
C TYR A 720 -11.07 -7.97 -25.49
N ASN A 721 -10.48 -8.35 -26.62
CA ASN A 721 -11.17 -8.53 -27.89
C ASN A 721 -11.54 -10.01 -28.04
N GLU A 722 -12.76 -10.35 -27.67
CA GLU A 722 -13.24 -11.75 -27.65
C GLU A 722 -13.11 -12.42 -29.02
N VAL A 723 -13.47 -11.72 -30.09
CA VAL A 723 -13.43 -12.24 -31.46
C VAL A 723 -12.00 -12.47 -31.94
N GLY A 724 -11.10 -11.54 -31.60
CA GLY A 724 -9.68 -11.64 -31.96
C GLY A 724 -8.87 -12.58 -31.06
N GLY A 725 -9.45 -13.01 -29.93
CA GLY A 725 -8.75 -13.83 -28.94
C GLY A 725 -7.53 -13.15 -28.32
N ASN A 726 -7.51 -11.81 -28.30
CA ASN A 726 -6.35 -11.02 -27.91
C ASN A 726 -6.72 -9.80 -27.05
N TRP A 727 -5.74 -9.27 -26.33
CA TRP A 727 -5.89 -8.05 -25.56
C TRP A 727 -5.46 -6.84 -26.40
N LEU A 728 -6.22 -5.75 -26.29
CA LEU A 728 -5.97 -4.48 -26.98
C LEU A 728 -5.81 -3.35 -25.97
N ILE A 729 -5.17 -2.26 -26.38
CA ILE A 729 -5.32 -0.98 -25.66
C ILE A 729 -6.72 -0.45 -25.92
N ASP A 730 -7.39 0.08 -24.91
CA ASP A 730 -8.64 0.82 -25.13
C ASP A 730 -8.34 2.09 -25.95
N SER A 731 -8.92 2.20 -27.15
CA SER A 731 -8.72 3.35 -28.05
C SER A 731 -9.08 4.69 -27.40
N ASN A 732 -9.98 4.71 -26.41
CA ASN A 732 -10.29 5.93 -25.66
C ASN A 732 -9.07 6.53 -24.98
N ARG A 733 -8.09 5.70 -24.57
CA ARG A 733 -6.86 6.17 -23.93
C ARG A 733 -6.00 7.01 -24.86
N PHE A 734 -5.96 6.69 -26.16
CA PHE A 734 -5.30 7.53 -27.15
C PHE A 734 -6.05 8.84 -27.37
N TRP A 735 -7.39 8.82 -27.37
CA TRP A 735 -8.20 10.02 -27.58
C TRP A 735 -8.17 10.98 -26.38
N GLU A 736 -8.17 10.47 -25.16
CA GLU A 736 -7.96 11.26 -23.94
C GLU A 736 -6.57 11.89 -23.93
N LEU A 737 -5.54 11.11 -24.32
CA LEU A 737 -4.18 11.61 -24.47
C LEU A 737 -4.08 12.68 -25.56
N HIS A 738 -4.79 12.50 -26.68
CA HIS A 738 -4.88 13.49 -27.74
C HIS A 738 -5.53 14.76 -27.22
N GLU A 739 -6.68 14.68 -26.54
CA GLU A 739 -7.36 15.87 -26.00
C GLU A 739 -6.46 16.65 -25.05
N LYS A 740 -5.71 15.94 -24.18
CA LYS A 740 -4.73 16.53 -23.27
C LYS A 740 -3.62 17.30 -24.01
N TYR A 741 -3.12 16.77 -25.13
CA TYR A 741 -1.95 17.31 -25.85
C TYR A 741 -2.27 17.88 -27.24
N ARG A 742 -3.54 18.14 -27.56
CA ARG A 742 -4.01 18.51 -28.91
C ARG A 742 -3.40 19.79 -29.45
N ALA A 743 -2.97 20.70 -28.58
CA ALA A 743 -2.35 21.97 -28.95
C ALA A 743 -0.87 21.84 -29.34
N LEU A 744 -0.25 20.68 -29.05
CA LEU A 744 1.16 20.42 -29.34
C LEU A 744 1.31 19.73 -30.70
N PRO A 745 2.46 19.87 -31.38
CA PRO A 745 2.71 19.17 -32.65
C PRO A 745 2.57 17.65 -32.58
N ILE A 746 2.82 17.06 -31.40
CA ILE A 746 2.65 15.62 -31.17
C ILE A 746 1.18 15.18 -31.13
N GLY A 747 0.23 16.10 -30.94
CA GLY A 747 -1.20 15.80 -30.89
C GLY A 747 -1.68 15.02 -32.11
N GLU A 748 -1.18 15.35 -33.31
CA GLU A 748 -1.53 14.63 -34.52
C GLU A 748 -1.03 13.18 -34.51
N LYS A 749 0.20 12.97 -34.03
CA LYS A 749 0.79 11.63 -33.91
C LYS A 749 0.01 10.76 -32.92
N ILE A 750 -0.50 11.36 -31.84
CA ILE A 750 -1.33 10.67 -30.85
C ILE A 750 -2.68 10.28 -31.46
N ALA A 751 -3.34 11.21 -32.15
CA ALA A 751 -4.58 10.93 -32.87
C ALA A 751 -4.41 9.85 -33.94
N TRP A 752 -3.28 9.85 -34.65
CA TRP A 752 -2.97 8.80 -35.61
C TRP A 752 -2.79 7.43 -34.94
N ALA A 753 -2.12 7.37 -33.78
CA ALA A 753 -2.00 6.14 -33.00
C ALA A 753 -3.37 5.61 -32.53
N GLY A 754 -4.28 6.50 -32.11
CA GLY A 754 -5.66 6.16 -31.76
C GLY A 754 -6.46 5.62 -32.94
N ALA A 755 -6.40 6.28 -34.10
CA ALA A 755 -7.06 5.81 -35.32
C ALA A 755 -6.49 4.48 -35.84
N SER A 756 -5.20 4.23 -35.64
CA SER A 756 -4.54 2.97 -36.02
C SER A 756 -4.69 1.86 -34.97
N ASN A 757 -5.41 2.11 -33.87
CA ASN A 757 -5.63 1.12 -32.84
C ASN A 757 -6.89 0.32 -33.15
N PRO A 758 -6.82 -1.03 -33.23
CA PRO A 758 -8.00 -1.84 -33.48
C PRO A 758 -9.03 -1.66 -32.36
N LEU A 759 -10.31 -1.69 -32.72
CA LEU A 759 -11.41 -1.73 -31.76
C LEU A 759 -11.78 -3.19 -31.45
N PRO A 760 -12.20 -3.52 -30.22
CA PRO A 760 -12.69 -4.85 -29.89
C PRO A 760 -14.02 -5.16 -30.58
N GLY A 761 -14.37 -6.45 -30.72
CA GLY A 761 -15.65 -6.90 -31.26
C GLY A 761 -15.68 -7.06 -32.79
N GLU A 762 -16.80 -7.57 -33.30
CA GLU A 762 -17.05 -7.74 -34.74
C GLU A 762 -18.39 -7.15 -35.14
N CYS A 763 -18.50 -6.76 -36.41
CA CYS A 763 -19.73 -6.18 -36.94
C CYS A 763 -20.69 -7.19 -37.56
N GLU A 764 -20.35 -8.49 -37.59
CA GLU A 764 -21.19 -9.57 -38.12
C GLU A 764 -21.77 -9.28 -39.53
N GLY A 765 -21.05 -8.50 -40.35
CA GLY A 765 -21.52 -8.06 -41.67
C GLY A 765 -22.47 -6.86 -41.68
N SER A 766 -22.81 -6.26 -40.54
CA SER A 766 -23.59 -5.01 -40.48
C SER A 766 -22.76 -3.82 -40.96
N ILE A 767 -23.14 -3.25 -42.11
CA ILE A 767 -22.51 -2.05 -42.68
C ILE A 767 -22.61 -0.85 -41.75
N SER A 768 -23.69 -0.73 -40.97
CA SER A 768 -23.86 0.38 -40.02
C SER A 768 -22.84 0.31 -38.88
N CYS A 769 -22.59 -0.89 -38.34
CA CYS A 769 -21.52 -1.12 -37.37
C CYS A 769 -20.14 -0.84 -37.98
N ALA A 770 -19.87 -1.38 -39.17
CA ALA A 770 -18.56 -1.23 -39.80
C ALA A 770 -18.24 0.24 -40.14
N LEU A 771 -19.23 1.00 -40.60
CA LEU A 771 -19.09 2.45 -40.79
C LEU A 771 -18.97 3.20 -39.45
N GLY A 772 -19.61 2.70 -38.39
CA GLY A 772 -19.41 3.17 -37.03
C GLY A 772 -17.96 3.00 -36.55
N TYR A 773 -17.33 1.87 -36.86
CA TYR A 773 -15.90 1.64 -36.58
C TYR A 773 -15.05 2.66 -37.33
N ILE A 774 -15.26 2.82 -38.64
CA ILE A 774 -14.57 3.85 -39.45
C ILE A 774 -14.73 5.25 -38.84
N ASN A 775 -15.92 5.60 -38.34
CA ASN A 775 -16.13 6.91 -37.69
C ASN A 775 -15.37 7.05 -36.36
N ALA A 776 -15.26 5.97 -35.57
CA ALA A 776 -14.55 5.95 -34.30
C ALA A 776 -13.02 5.89 -34.42
N THR A 777 -12.50 5.58 -35.61
CA THR A 777 -11.06 5.53 -35.92
C THR A 777 -10.66 6.60 -36.95
N GLU A 778 -10.72 6.27 -38.24
CA GLU A 778 -10.32 7.12 -39.37
C GLU A 778 -11.09 8.46 -39.42
N GLY A 779 -12.41 8.40 -39.25
CA GLY A 779 -13.29 9.55 -39.24
C GLY A 779 -12.96 10.48 -38.08
N GLN A 780 -12.67 9.93 -36.90
CA GLN A 780 -12.27 10.73 -35.74
C GLN A 780 -10.94 11.45 -35.98
N TYR A 781 -9.94 10.78 -36.56
CA TYR A 781 -8.69 11.45 -36.96
C TYR A 781 -8.94 12.61 -37.93
N LEU A 782 -9.70 12.38 -39.02
CA LEU A 782 -10.01 13.44 -40.00
C LEU A 782 -10.87 14.57 -39.41
N SER A 783 -11.63 14.30 -38.34
CA SER A 783 -12.42 15.34 -37.66
C SER A 783 -11.54 16.40 -37.00
N PHE A 784 -10.36 16.00 -36.51
CA PHE A 784 -9.36 16.87 -35.89
C PHE A 784 -8.32 17.38 -36.90
N TYR A 785 -7.87 16.51 -37.80
CA TYR A 785 -6.79 16.78 -38.75
C TYR A 785 -7.24 16.51 -40.20
N PRO A 786 -8.21 17.27 -40.75
CA PRO A 786 -8.77 17.00 -42.07
C PRO A 786 -7.76 17.12 -43.22
N ASN A 787 -6.64 17.80 -42.97
CA ASN A 787 -5.52 17.98 -43.89
C ASN A 787 -4.18 17.59 -43.23
N GLY A 788 -4.23 16.68 -42.24
CA GLY A 788 -3.05 16.18 -41.54
C GLY A 788 -2.13 15.35 -42.42
N SER A 789 -0.95 15.01 -41.90
CA SER A 789 0.07 14.19 -42.58
C SER A 789 -0.42 12.78 -42.95
N HIS A 790 -1.42 12.25 -42.23
CA HIS A 790 -2.04 10.94 -42.52
C HIS A 790 -3.41 11.04 -43.19
N ALA A 791 -3.89 12.24 -43.55
CA ALA A 791 -5.23 12.41 -44.12
C ALA A 791 -5.42 11.63 -45.45
N GLU A 792 -4.42 11.63 -46.33
CA GLU A 792 -4.49 10.88 -47.61
C GLU A 792 -4.50 9.36 -47.44
N GLU A 793 -3.79 8.86 -46.43
CA GLU A 793 -3.78 7.45 -46.06
C GLU A 793 -5.16 7.03 -45.55
N VAL A 794 -5.71 7.79 -44.59
CA VAL A 794 -7.05 7.58 -44.06
C VAL A 794 -8.13 7.62 -45.14
N LEU A 795 -8.08 8.60 -46.03
CA LEU A 795 -9.04 8.70 -47.14
C LEU A 795 -8.94 7.52 -48.11
N THR A 796 -7.77 6.88 -48.21
CA THR A 796 -7.61 5.66 -49.00
C THR A 796 -8.27 4.48 -48.32
N THR A 797 -8.06 4.30 -47.01
CA THR A 797 -8.75 3.27 -46.21
C THR A 797 -10.26 3.40 -46.30
N ILE A 798 -10.80 4.61 -46.16
CA ILE A 798 -12.24 4.88 -46.32
C ILE A 798 -12.70 4.54 -47.75
N ALA A 799 -11.93 4.93 -48.77
CA ALA A 799 -12.28 4.63 -50.16
C ALA A 799 -12.34 3.13 -50.44
N ASP A 800 -11.41 2.36 -49.85
CA ASP A 800 -11.36 0.91 -50.00
C ASP A 800 -12.51 0.23 -49.28
N PHE A 801 -12.86 0.69 -48.07
CA PHE A 801 -14.06 0.24 -47.36
C PHE A 801 -15.34 0.47 -48.18
N LEU A 802 -15.51 1.66 -48.77
CA LEU A 802 -16.71 2.02 -49.55
C LEU A 802 -16.82 1.31 -50.91
N LYS A 803 -15.83 0.51 -51.33
CA LYS A 803 -15.92 -0.32 -52.55
C LYS A 803 -16.65 -1.64 -52.32
N ILE A 804 -16.97 -2.01 -51.08
CA ILE A 804 -17.60 -3.30 -50.79
C ILE A 804 -19.06 -3.26 -51.27
N ASP A 805 -19.35 -4.02 -52.33
CA ASP A 805 -20.65 -4.00 -53.01
C ASP A 805 -21.71 -4.92 -52.37
N ASP A 806 -21.32 -5.80 -51.44
CA ASP A 806 -22.08 -7.02 -51.09
C ASP A 806 -22.79 -6.98 -49.72
N TYR A 807 -23.15 -5.80 -49.23
CA TYR A 807 -23.88 -5.66 -47.96
C TYR A 807 -25.40 -5.70 -48.17
N HIS A 808 -26.07 -6.60 -47.44
CA HIS A 808 -27.53 -6.66 -47.38
C HIS A 808 -28.03 -6.00 -46.09
N LEU A 809 -28.81 -4.92 -46.23
CA LEU A 809 -29.53 -4.28 -45.12
C LEU A 809 -30.75 -5.11 -44.77
N THR A 810 -30.66 -5.90 -43.70
CA THR A 810 -31.68 -6.90 -43.38
C THR A 810 -32.78 -6.30 -42.50
N TYR A 811 -32.45 -5.31 -41.67
CA TYR A 811 -33.39 -4.74 -40.69
C TYR A 811 -33.63 -3.23 -40.87
N PRO A 812 -34.87 -2.72 -40.64
CA PRO A 812 -35.16 -1.28 -40.74
C PRO A 812 -34.35 -0.39 -39.79
N GLU A 813 -34.02 -0.87 -38.59
CA GLU A 813 -33.21 -0.14 -37.61
C GLU A 813 -31.76 0.09 -38.07
N GLU A 814 -31.18 -0.88 -38.78
CA GLU A 814 -29.85 -0.76 -39.37
C GLU A 814 -29.80 0.38 -40.40
N ARG A 815 -30.91 0.64 -41.12
CA ARG A 815 -30.99 1.76 -42.07
C ARG A 815 -30.88 3.10 -41.36
N VAL A 816 -31.59 3.25 -40.23
CA VAL A 816 -31.53 4.48 -39.41
C VAL A 816 -30.12 4.70 -38.86
N ASN A 817 -29.49 3.64 -38.34
CA ASN A 817 -28.13 3.70 -37.84
C ASN A 817 -27.13 3.98 -38.97
N LEU A 818 -27.27 3.35 -40.14
CA LEU A 818 -26.43 3.58 -41.30
C LEU A 818 -26.50 5.05 -41.75
N ARG A 819 -27.71 5.63 -41.89
CA ARG A 819 -27.86 7.05 -42.24
C ARG A 819 -27.14 7.95 -41.24
N LYS A 820 -27.26 7.67 -39.94
CA LYS A 820 -26.56 8.43 -38.89
C LYS A 820 -25.04 8.36 -39.06
N GLU A 821 -24.49 7.18 -39.33
CA GLU A 821 -23.05 7.01 -39.54
C GLU A 821 -22.56 7.62 -40.86
N ILE A 822 -23.37 7.59 -41.93
CA ILE A 822 -23.07 8.29 -43.20
C ILE A 822 -23.00 9.81 -42.98
N GLU A 823 -23.97 10.40 -42.30
CA GLU A 823 -23.99 11.85 -42.06
C GLU A 823 -22.80 12.31 -41.23
N LYS A 824 -22.42 11.54 -40.20
CA LYS A 824 -21.20 11.78 -39.42
C LYS A 824 -19.96 11.80 -40.32
N LEU A 825 -19.75 10.75 -41.13
CA LEU A 825 -18.57 10.65 -41.98
C LEU A 825 -18.55 11.74 -43.06
N ARG A 826 -19.71 12.03 -43.66
CA ARG A 826 -19.90 13.10 -44.64
C ARG A 826 -19.50 14.47 -44.05
N ALA A 827 -19.92 14.78 -42.83
CA ALA A 827 -19.58 16.03 -42.16
C ALA A 827 -18.06 16.20 -41.95
N VAL A 828 -17.35 15.09 -41.72
CA VAL A 828 -15.89 15.06 -41.63
C VAL A 828 -15.24 15.23 -43.01
N LEU A 829 -15.65 14.45 -44.01
CA LEU A 829 -15.08 14.47 -45.36
C LEU A 829 -15.20 15.85 -46.03
N ILE A 830 -16.27 16.59 -45.76
CA ILE A 830 -16.46 17.96 -46.28
C ILE A 830 -15.35 18.91 -45.83
N LYS A 831 -14.71 18.68 -44.69
CA LYS A 831 -13.63 19.55 -44.18
C LYS A 831 -12.27 19.28 -44.83
N THR A 832 -12.12 18.15 -45.54
CA THR A 832 -10.86 17.75 -46.18
C THR A 832 -10.61 18.54 -47.47
N SER A 833 -9.33 18.76 -47.80
CA SER A 833 -8.90 19.40 -49.05
C SER A 833 -8.43 18.40 -50.12
N SER A 834 -8.56 17.10 -49.86
CA SER A 834 -8.11 16.05 -50.77
C SER A 834 -8.87 16.05 -52.09
N ALA A 835 -8.17 15.69 -53.18
CA ALA A 835 -8.80 15.43 -54.47
C ALA A 835 -9.78 14.24 -54.43
N LYS A 836 -9.65 13.31 -53.47
CA LYS A 836 -10.54 12.15 -53.32
C LYS A 836 -11.91 12.48 -52.74
N LYS A 837 -12.05 13.66 -52.11
CA LYS A 837 -13.26 14.08 -51.38
C LYS A 837 -14.53 13.95 -52.23
N ALA A 838 -14.52 14.44 -53.46
CA ALA A 838 -15.70 14.42 -54.32
C ALA A 838 -16.16 12.97 -54.63
N THR A 839 -15.22 12.08 -54.92
CA THR A 839 -15.49 10.67 -55.19
C THR A 839 -16.04 9.96 -53.94
N LEU A 840 -15.43 10.19 -52.78
CA LEU A 840 -15.86 9.59 -51.51
C LEU A 840 -17.27 10.02 -51.10
N LEU A 841 -17.58 11.32 -51.23
CA LEU A 841 -18.93 11.82 -50.98
C LEU A 841 -19.96 11.18 -51.92
N GLN A 842 -19.61 11.01 -53.20
CA GLN A 842 -20.47 10.31 -54.15
C GLN A 842 -20.66 8.83 -53.78
N GLN A 843 -19.61 8.15 -53.27
CA GLN A 843 -19.72 6.76 -52.81
C GLN A 843 -20.64 6.64 -51.58
N LEU A 844 -20.55 7.56 -50.62
CA LEU A 844 -21.46 7.60 -49.47
C LEU A 844 -22.92 7.83 -49.90
N ASP A 845 -23.16 8.70 -50.87
CA ASP A 845 -24.52 8.95 -51.37
C ASP A 845 -25.13 7.70 -52.00
N ARG A 846 -24.32 6.90 -52.70
CA ARG A 846 -24.80 5.63 -53.26
C ARG A 846 -25.29 4.66 -52.18
N LEU A 847 -24.66 4.63 -51.00
CA LEU A 847 -25.11 3.80 -49.89
C LEU A 847 -26.51 4.21 -49.40
N THR A 848 -26.83 5.52 -49.39
CA THR A 848 -28.18 5.99 -49.02
C THR A 848 -29.24 5.66 -50.07
N THR A 849 -28.87 5.60 -51.36
CA THR A 849 -29.81 5.28 -52.45
C THR A 849 -30.09 3.79 -52.65
N ARG A 850 -29.31 2.91 -52.01
CA ARG A 850 -29.53 1.44 -52.03
C ARG A 850 -30.58 0.97 -51.00
N GLU A 851 -31.07 1.87 -50.15
CA GLU A 851 -32.23 1.65 -49.26
C GLU A 851 -33.55 1.50 -50.02
#